data_AF-A0A942YFQ2-F1
#
_entry.id   AF-A0A942YFQ2-F1
#
_cell.length_a   1.000
_cell.length_b   1.000
_cell.length_c   1.000
_cell.angle_alpha   90.00
_cell.angle_beta   90.00
_cell.angle_gamma   90.00
#
_symmetry.space_group_name_H-M   'P 1'
#
loop_
_entity.id
_entity.type
_entity.pdbx_description
1 polymer ?
#
loop_
_entity_poly.entity_id
_entity_poly.type
_entity_poly.pdbx_seq_one_letter_code
_entity_poly.pdbx_strand_id
1 'polypeptide(L)'
;MIPAKIDPLSITPIREKSLESIVDWFDQHKQSFYTLGWSYLRTQQQMEELFYRSIIKVHKELPRFKSETTYETGVTSIFIHNCRELSKDRSLQDSEESEQHKDLFKALDRLKEDEKVAVALTYVKGISKEETAHLLQVSMEKLKELLFSGIQSVRKEMGYGSSFNGCKEYQKNYIDYLERTMDRSEKIDFEVHIYHCQDCQKDLGPFQDVMLTMVNLTERMKDFRVPSDFMENVKARLAEREKQRQQKNNKRKRVGLVFASVLALLMGIEVFTGSFTNLYYTWTEEDQELRAFLQQGLGERLNLEAESAGVKIKIKSAIADDVQTLILYEIEDTEEDNQYVMDYNEGFFVENEQDIMSRDTYPRYYPPDLKSAENNREKNVYHGKISLLPLTTDNGTIKLKITKLQKLIRDASDQNSFRPYGNMENKAGEWNFEIPVTKQPSIEYALNEETDIDGIPIRFDKLTIAPTATILQYAINNEQTEKRVDFLNFDNLEVNDKKMKADMYGSKFLDIQQDMNWTTFQTHFDSLFGEKPKKISVQFKSVLLTFEDHKTIELDAAKEYPQTFEYAGSTISIDQVEVGQPTNVIISNHEIKNRAYESLNFNIVGEDENEISSMEMDSEGVLVDKDGVEYDMSKIHIPYEEIEQPRNFFTVQRIRLHSNNADDKVIPKRLEIYGYSTTKYLDDVVKISLD
;
A
#
# COMPACT_ATOMS: atom_id res chain seq x y z
N MET A 1 -70.09 -46.58 -24.49
CA MET A 1 -69.73 -45.85 -23.25
C MET A 1 -68.23 -45.66 -23.25
N ILE A 2 -67.78 -44.43 -23.44
CA ILE A 2 -66.37 -44.01 -23.27
C ILE A 2 -66.27 -43.45 -21.84
N PRO A 3 -65.30 -43.91 -21.03
CA PRO A 3 -64.31 -43.00 -20.44
C PRO A 3 -62.92 -43.66 -20.33
N ALA A 4 -61.77 -43.02 -20.28
CA ALA A 4 -61.39 -41.60 -20.22
C ALA A 4 -60.04 -41.44 -20.95
N LYS A 5 -59.86 -40.31 -21.65
CA LYS A 5 -58.55 -39.84 -22.12
C LYS A 5 -57.70 -39.51 -20.89
N ILE A 6 -56.54 -40.14 -20.77
CA ILE A 6 -55.51 -39.75 -19.80
C ILE A 6 -54.89 -38.43 -20.30
N ASP A 7 -54.80 -37.46 -19.40
CA ASP A 7 -54.33 -36.10 -19.62
C ASP A 7 -52.96 -36.00 -20.30
N PRO A 8 -52.73 -34.99 -21.16
CA PRO A 8 -51.40 -34.62 -21.60
C PRO A 8 -50.69 -33.93 -20.42
N LEU A 9 -49.77 -34.65 -19.77
CA LEU A 9 -48.90 -34.11 -18.71
C LEU A 9 -48.28 -32.80 -19.18
N SER A 10 -48.73 -31.72 -18.55
CA SER A 10 -48.47 -30.35 -18.91
C SER A 10 -47.02 -29.98 -18.69
N ILE A 11 -46.42 -29.38 -19.70
CA ILE A 11 -45.08 -28.79 -19.68
C ILE A 11 -45.14 -27.54 -18.77
N THR A 12 -44.72 -27.68 -17.52
CA THR A 12 -44.32 -26.54 -16.66
C THR A 12 -42.88 -26.11 -17.03
N PRO A 13 -42.46 -24.86 -16.76
CA PRO A 13 -41.27 -24.28 -17.36
C PRO A 13 -40.02 -25.07 -16.97
N ILE A 14 -39.46 -25.69 -18.00
CA ILE A 14 -38.26 -26.53 -18.02
C ILE A 14 -37.07 -25.65 -17.65
N ARG A 15 -36.66 -25.62 -16.38
CA ARG A 15 -35.31 -25.13 -16.03
C ARG A 15 -34.58 -25.82 -14.89
N GLU A 16 -35.19 -26.74 -14.16
CA GLU A 16 -34.49 -27.62 -13.22
C GLU A 16 -35.39 -28.82 -12.89
N LYS A 17 -35.41 -29.86 -13.73
CA LYS A 17 -35.86 -31.17 -13.21
C LYS A 17 -34.73 -31.67 -12.32
N SER A 18 -35.03 -31.86 -11.03
CA SER A 18 -34.10 -32.50 -10.11
C SER A 18 -33.70 -33.88 -10.65
N LEU A 19 -32.55 -34.39 -10.22
CA LEU A 19 -32.09 -35.73 -10.58
C LEU A 19 -33.18 -36.79 -10.32
N GLU A 20 -33.94 -36.63 -9.24
CA GLU A 20 -35.08 -37.48 -8.86
C GLU A 20 -36.19 -37.45 -9.93
N SER A 21 -36.57 -36.28 -10.43
CA SER A 21 -37.59 -36.17 -11.48
C SER A 21 -37.19 -36.85 -12.80
N ILE A 22 -35.88 -36.92 -13.11
CA ILE A 22 -35.38 -37.64 -14.29
C ILE A 22 -35.42 -39.15 -14.04
N VAL A 23 -35.00 -39.57 -12.84
CA VAL A 23 -35.05 -40.98 -12.42
C VAL A 23 -36.48 -41.52 -12.48
N ASP A 24 -37.45 -40.78 -11.94
CA ASP A 24 -38.86 -41.18 -11.93
C ASP A 24 -39.44 -41.26 -13.35
N TRP A 25 -39.04 -40.36 -14.24
CA TRP A 25 -39.42 -40.43 -15.64
C TRP A 25 -38.88 -41.69 -16.33
N PHE A 26 -37.61 -42.04 -16.08
CA PHE A 26 -37.03 -43.29 -16.59
C PHE A 26 -37.72 -44.52 -16.02
N ASP A 27 -38.13 -44.49 -14.75
CA ASP A 27 -38.88 -45.58 -14.11
C ASP A 27 -40.28 -45.76 -14.74
N GLN A 28 -40.98 -44.65 -15.05
CA GLN A 28 -42.27 -44.67 -15.76
C GLN A 28 -42.15 -45.23 -17.19
N HIS A 29 -41.04 -44.95 -17.88
CA HIS A 29 -40.80 -45.37 -19.26
C HIS A 29 -39.90 -46.61 -19.37
N LYS A 30 -39.60 -47.28 -18.25
CA LYS A 30 -38.55 -48.30 -18.16
C LYS A 30 -38.74 -49.44 -19.13
N GLN A 31 -39.97 -49.94 -19.31
CA GLN A 31 -40.25 -51.04 -20.22
C GLN A 31 -39.81 -50.71 -21.65
N SER A 32 -40.15 -49.51 -22.12
CA SER A 32 -39.87 -49.08 -23.48
C SER A 32 -38.36 -48.89 -23.73
N PHE A 33 -37.66 -48.25 -22.79
CA PHE A 33 -36.21 -48.07 -22.87
C PHE A 33 -35.42 -49.36 -22.64
N TYR A 34 -35.95 -50.26 -21.81
CA TYR A 34 -35.35 -51.56 -21.58
C TYR A 34 -35.42 -52.44 -22.83
N THR A 35 -36.59 -52.52 -23.48
CA THR A 35 -36.78 -53.16 -24.79
C THR A 35 -35.85 -52.58 -25.86
N LEU A 36 -35.71 -51.26 -25.91
CA LEU A 36 -34.80 -50.59 -26.83
C LEU A 36 -33.33 -50.95 -26.55
N GLY A 37 -32.89 -50.89 -25.28
CA GLY A 37 -31.52 -51.23 -24.91
C GLY A 37 -31.18 -52.71 -25.16
N TRP A 38 -32.15 -53.60 -25.06
CA TRP A 38 -32.04 -55.01 -25.45
C TRP A 38 -31.85 -55.25 -26.94
N SER A 39 -32.03 -54.25 -27.79
CA SER A 39 -31.58 -54.36 -29.17
C SER A 39 -30.04 -54.28 -29.29
N TYR A 40 -29.35 -53.78 -28.27
CA TYR A 40 -27.90 -53.49 -28.28
C TYR A 40 -27.08 -54.27 -27.25
N LEU A 41 -27.66 -54.55 -26.08
CA LEU A 41 -26.98 -55.13 -24.93
C LEU A 41 -27.58 -56.50 -24.59
N ARG A 42 -26.83 -57.31 -23.83
CA ARG A 42 -27.21 -58.72 -23.52
C ARG A 42 -27.17 -59.06 -22.04
N THR A 43 -26.61 -58.19 -21.19
CA THR A 43 -26.53 -58.42 -19.74
C THR A 43 -27.29 -57.36 -18.94
N GLN A 44 -27.87 -57.77 -17.80
CA GLN A 44 -28.57 -56.85 -16.89
C GLN A 44 -27.63 -55.75 -16.38
N GLN A 45 -26.38 -56.08 -16.07
CA GLN A 45 -25.38 -55.11 -15.60
C GLN A 45 -25.09 -54.01 -16.62
N GLN A 46 -25.01 -54.36 -17.91
CA GLN A 46 -24.87 -53.36 -18.98
C GLN A 46 -26.13 -52.51 -19.14
N MET A 47 -27.31 -53.09 -18.93
CA MET A 47 -28.57 -52.33 -18.93
C MET A 47 -28.63 -51.35 -17.76
N GLU A 48 -28.22 -51.75 -16.56
CA GLU A 48 -28.15 -50.86 -15.39
C GLU A 48 -27.14 -49.72 -15.63
N GLU A 49 -25.98 -50.02 -16.22
CA GLU A 49 -24.99 -49.01 -16.63
C GLU A 49 -25.55 -48.04 -17.69
N LEU A 50 -26.28 -48.55 -18.67
CA LEU A 50 -26.91 -47.75 -19.72
C LEU A 50 -27.92 -46.75 -19.12
N PHE A 51 -28.79 -47.20 -18.21
CA PHE A 51 -29.75 -46.33 -17.53
C PHE A 51 -29.04 -45.31 -16.64
N TYR A 52 -28.05 -45.73 -15.85
CA TYR A 52 -27.25 -44.84 -15.00
C TYR A 52 -26.57 -43.73 -15.81
N ARG A 53 -25.86 -44.08 -16.90
CA ARG A 53 -25.19 -43.09 -17.78
C ARG A 53 -26.19 -42.15 -18.43
N SER A 54 -27.32 -42.67 -18.88
CA SER A 54 -28.36 -41.90 -19.54
C SER A 54 -28.99 -40.88 -18.61
N ILE A 55 -29.34 -41.27 -17.38
CA ILE A 55 -29.89 -40.35 -16.36
C ILE A 55 -28.91 -39.20 -16.06
N ILE A 56 -27.63 -39.52 -15.86
CA ILE A 56 -26.61 -38.49 -15.58
C ILE A 56 -26.39 -37.56 -16.77
N LYS A 57 -26.36 -38.10 -17.99
CA LYS A 57 -26.13 -37.31 -19.20
C LYS A 57 -27.33 -36.42 -19.50
N VAL A 58 -28.55 -36.93 -19.35
CA VAL A 58 -29.79 -36.13 -19.40
C VAL A 58 -29.75 -35.02 -18.37
N HIS A 59 -29.41 -35.28 -17.10
CA HIS A 59 -29.33 -34.23 -16.08
C HIS A 59 -28.32 -33.11 -16.43
N LYS A 60 -27.19 -33.46 -17.06
CA LYS A 60 -26.19 -32.48 -17.50
C LYS A 60 -26.60 -31.69 -18.74
N GLU A 61 -27.27 -32.34 -19.69
CA GLU A 61 -27.60 -31.78 -21.00
C GLU A 61 -29.01 -31.18 -21.06
N LEU A 62 -29.84 -31.39 -20.02
CA LEU A 62 -31.20 -30.87 -19.91
C LEU A 62 -31.31 -29.37 -20.20
N PRO A 63 -30.42 -28.48 -19.69
CA PRO A 63 -30.49 -27.05 -19.98
C PRO A 63 -30.21 -26.69 -21.44
N ARG A 64 -29.73 -27.64 -22.26
CA ARG A 64 -29.34 -27.47 -23.66
C ARG A 64 -30.32 -28.07 -24.67
N PHE A 65 -31.42 -28.68 -24.21
CA PHE A 65 -32.44 -29.21 -25.11
C PHE A 65 -33.06 -28.06 -25.91
N LYS A 66 -33.06 -28.18 -27.24
CA LYS A 66 -33.64 -27.16 -28.14
C LYS A 66 -35.17 -27.23 -28.11
N SER A 67 -35.83 -26.09 -28.32
CA SER A 67 -37.30 -25.95 -28.27
C SER A 67 -38.07 -26.79 -29.30
N GLU A 68 -37.40 -27.31 -30.33
CA GLU A 68 -37.99 -28.10 -31.42
C GLU A 68 -38.04 -29.60 -31.13
N THR A 69 -37.31 -30.09 -30.12
CA THR A 69 -37.29 -31.52 -29.75
C THR A 69 -38.13 -31.79 -28.52
N THR A 70 -39.03 -32.77 -28.57
CA THR A 70 -39.76 -33.23 -27.38
C THR A 70 -38.77 -33.82 -26.35
N TYR A 71 -39.15 -33.77 -25.08
CA TYR A 71 -38.31 -34.31 -24.00
C TYR A 71 -37.97 -35.79 -24.22
N GLU A 72 -38.95 -36.60 -24.64
CA GLU A 72 -38.74 -38.02 -24.94
C GLU A 72 -37.78 -38.24 -26.11
N THR A 73 -37.87 -37.43 -27.18
CA THR A 73 -36.94 -37.51 -28.32
C THR A 73 -35.51 -37.14 -27.91
N GLY A 74 -35.34 -36.10 -27.08
CA GLY A 74 -34.03 -35.73 -26.54
C GLY A 74 -33.42 -36.82 -25.65
N VAL A 75 -34.21 -37.41 -24.76
CA VAL A 75 -33.77 -38.54 -23.93
C VAL A 75 -33.45 -39.77 -24.77
N THR A 76 -34.26 -40.08 -25.77
CA THR A 76 -34.04 -41.22 -26.68
C THR A 76 -32.75 -41.08 -27.47
N SER A 77 -32.42 -39.88 -27.95
CA SER A 77 -31.15 -39.60 -28.62
C SER A 77 -29.95 -39.87 -27.71
N ILE A 78 -29.98 -39.36 -26.47
CA ILE A 78 -28.94 -39.61 -25.45
C ILE A 78 -28.83 -41.11 -25.15
N PHE A 79 -29.96 -41.80 -25.01
CA PHE A 79 -30.03 -43.22 -24.70
C PHE A 79 -29.41 -44.06 -25.82
N ILE A 80 -29.78 -43.82 -27.09
CA ILE A 80 -29.19 -44.50 -28.26
C ILE A 80 -27.68 -44.26 -28.36
N HIS A 81 -27.24 -43.03 -28.11
CA HIS A 81 -25.81 -42.73 -28.10
C HIS A 81 -25.07 -43.56 -27.04
N ASN A 82 -25.61 -43.66 -25.83
CA ASN A 82 -25.02 -44.49 -24.78
C ASN A 82 -25.09 -46.00 -25.12
N CYS A 83 -26.15 -46.47 -25.78
CA CYS A 83 -26.22 -47.84 -26.31
C CYS A 83 -25.06 -48.14 -27.26
N ARG A 84 -24.78 -47.23 -28.20
CA ARG A 84 -23.68 -47.36 -29.18
C ARG A 84 -22.30 -47.33 -28.54
N GLU A 85 -22.11 -46.53 -27.48
CA GLU A 85 -20.85 -46.51 -26.75
C GLU A 85 -20.62 -47.83 -25.99
N LEU A 86 -21.66 -48.33 -25.30
CA LEU A 86 -21.58 -49.56 -24.52
C LEU A 86 -21.51 -50.82 -25.40
N SER A 87 -22.11 -50.82 -26.60
CA SER A 87 -22.05 -51.96 -27.52
C SER A 87 -20.67 -52.16 -28.17
N LYS A 88 -19.84 -51.10 -28.25
CA LYS A 88 -18.47 -51.15 -28.80
C LYS A 88 -17.46 -51.73 -27.81
N ASP A 89 -17.75 -51.67 -26.52
CA ASP A 89 -16.89 -52.18 -25.45
C ASP A 89 -17.04 -53.71 -25.35
N ARG A 90 -16.34 -54.44 -26.22
CA ARG A 90 -16.39 -55.92 -26.33
C ARG A 90 -15.84 -56.68 -25.10
N SER A 91 -15.44 -55.98 -24.04
CA SER A 91 -14.75 -56.55 -22.88
C SER A 91 -15.64 -57.37 -21.92
N LEU A 92 -16.95 -57.48 -22.18
CA LEU A 92 -17.93 -58.10 -21.26
C LEU A 92 -18.92 -59.08 -21.95
N GLN A 93 -18.55 -59.69 -23.09
CA GLN A 93 -19.47 -60.54 -23.87
C GLN A 93 -19.59 -62.01 -23.45
N ASP A 94 -19.00 -62.44 -22.32
CA ASP A 94 -19.14 -63.81 -21.85
C ASP A 94 -19.95 -63.89 -20.54
N SER A 95 -21.26 -64.09 -20.63
CA SER A 95 -22.02 -65.01 -19.75
C SER A 95 -23.53 -64.95 -19.98
N GLU A 96 -24.11 -66.16 -20.00
CA GLU A 96 -25.52 -66.58 -19.89
C GLU A 96 -26.50 -66.15 -21.00
N GLU A 97 -26.61 -67.05 -21.99
CA GLU A 97 -27.66 -67.05 -23.01
C GLU A 97 -29.02 -67.46 -22.42
N SER A 98 -29.98 -66.54 -22.33
CA SER A 98 -31.39 -66.92 -22.13
C SER A 98 -31.95 -67.53 -23.44
N GLU A 99 -32.40 -68.78 -23.40
CA GLU A 99 -32.67 -69.61 -24.58
C GLU A 99 -33.87 -69.23 -25.47
N GLN A 100 -34.72 -68.25 -25.11
CA GLN A 100 -36.05 -68.15 -25.75
C GLN A 100 -36.16 -67.24 -26.99
N HIS A 101 -35.13 -66.47 -27.38
CA HIS A 101 -35.24 -65.52 -28.51
C HIS A 101 -33.97 -65.43 -29.41
N LYS A 102 -33.27 -66.55 -29.61
CA LYS A 102 -31.92 -66.61 -30.21
C LYS A 102 -31.78 -66.03 -31.63
N ASP A 103 -32.77 -66.18 -32.52
CA ASP A 103 -32.51 -65.96 -33.95
C ASP A 103 -32.62 -64.49 -34.40
N LEU A 104 -33.65 -63.76 -33.95
CA LEU A 104 -33.87 -62.38 -34.40
C LEU A 104 -32.90 -61.38 -33.75
N PHE A 105 -32.62 -61.51 -32.46
CA PHE A 105 -31.68 -60.61 -31.76
C PHE A 105 -30.24 -60.79 -32.22
N LYS A 106 -29.85 -62.04 -32.51
CA LYS A 106 -28.56 -62.36 -33.15
C LYS A 106 -28.47 -61.78 -34.56
N ALA A 107 -29.58 -61.79 -35.31
CA ALA A 107 -29.65 -61.14 -36.61
C ALA A 107 -29.56 -59.60 -36.49
N LEU A 108 -30.23 -58.98 -35.51
CA LEU A 108 -30.14 -57.54 -35.24
C LEU A 108 -28.72 -57.12 -34.82
N ASP A 109 -27.97 -57.98 -34.13
CA ASP A 109 -26.57 -57.69 -33.75
C ASP A 109 -25.61 -57.63 -34.93
N ARG A 110 -25.95 -58.27 -36.05
CA ARG A 110 -25.13 -58.31 -37.26
C ARG A 110 -25.42 -57.17 -38.24
N LEU A 111 -26.44 -56.37 -37.96
CA LEU A 111 -26.75 -55.18 -38.73
C LEU A 111 -25.64 -54.14 -38.62
N LYS A 112 -25.45 -53.35 -39.70
CA LYS A 112 -24.61 -52.15 -39.61
C LYS A 112 -25.27 -51.17 -38.64
N GLU A 113 -24.46 -50.36 -37.95
CA GLU A 113 -24.96 -49.45 -36.91
C GLU A 113 -26.12 -48.55 -37.38
N ASP A 114 -26.03 -47.97 -38.57
CA ASP A 114 -27.09 -47.09 -39.11
C ASP A 114 -28.38 -47.85 -39.43
N GLU A 115 -28.26 -49.09 -39.95
CA GLU A 115 -29.40 -49.98 -40.20
C GLU A 115 -30.04 -50.44 -38.88
N LYS A 116 -29.21 -50.81 -37.90
CA LYS A 116 -29.61 -51.28 -36.58
C LYS A 116 -30.43 -50.22 -35.84
N VAL A 117 -29.97 -48.97 -35.89
CA VAL A 117 -30.65 -47.86 -35.21
C VAL A 117 -31.96 -47.49 -35.92
N ALA A 118 -31.98 -47.48 -37.25
CA ALA A 118 -33.22 -47.25 -38.00
C ALA A 118 -34.28 -48.32 -37.69
N VAL A 119 -33.88 -49.60 -37.70
CA VAL A 119 -34.76 -50.74 -37.39
C VAL A 119 -35.22 -50.71 -35.93
N ALA A 120 -34.32 -50.46 -34.97
CA ALA A 120 -34.66 -50.42 -33.56
C ALA A 120 -35.62 -49.28 -33.21
N LEU A 121 -35.41 -48.08 -33.75
CA LEU A 121 -36.32 -46.95 -33.49
C LEU A 121 -37.71 -47.17 -34.11
N THR A 122 -37.75 -47.64 -35.36
CA THR A 122 -39.00 -47.77 -36.12
C THR A 122 -39.82 -48.99 -35.66
N TYR A 123 -39.20 -50.17 -35.54
CA TYR A 123 -39.93 -51.42 -35.31
C TYR A 123 -39.89 -51.91 -33.86
N VAL A 124 -38.86 -51.55 -33.07
CA VAL A 124 -38.72 -52.00 -31.67
C VAL A 124 -39.25 -50.97 -30.67
N LYS A 125 -38.90 -49.70 -30.85
CA LYS A 125 -39.42 -48.60 -30.02
C LYS A 125 -40.77 -48.10 -30.53
N GLY A 126 -41.08 -48.28 -31.82
CA GLY A 126 -42.36 -47.90 -32.43
C GLY A 126 -42.48 -46.41 -32.73
N ILE A 127 -41.36 -45.72 -32.94
CA ILE A 127 -41.33 -44.30 -33.32
C ILE A 127 -41.77 -44.16 -34.78
N SER A 128 -42.48 -43.07 -35.11
CA SER A 128 -42.83 -42.79 -36.51
C SER A 128 -41.58 -42.62 -37.38
N LYS A 129 -41.71 -42.82 -38.69
CA LYS A 129 -40.58 -42.68 -39.61
C LYS A 129 -40.11 -41.23 -39.70
N GLU A 130 -41.03 -40.28 -39.62
CA GLU A 130 -40.75 -38.85 -39.63
C GLU A 130 -39.89 -38.47 -38.41
N GLU A 131 -40.28 -38.93 -37.23
CA GLU A 131 -39.54 -38.71 -35.98
C GLU A 131 -38.20 -39.46 -35.97
N THR A 132 -38.15 -40.68 -36.52
CA THR A 132 -36.92 -41.46 -36.64
C THR A 132 -35.93 -40.79 -37.61
N ALA A 133 -36.41 -40.29 -38.75
CA ALA A 133 -35.60 -39.55 -39.72
C ALA A 133 -35.05 -38.27 -39.11
N HIS A 134 -35.86 -37.55 -38.34
CA HIS A 134 -35.44 -36.36 -37.59
C HIS A 134 -34.39 -36.70 -36.51
N LEU A 135 -34.58 -37.76 -35.73
CA LEU A 135 -33.64 -38.18 -34.69
C LEU A 135 -32.29 -38.60 -35.29
N LEU A 136 -32.33 -39.32 -36.41
CA LEU A 136 -31.13 -39.76 -37.13
C LEU A 136 -30.50 -38.67 -38.02
N GLN A 137 -31.18 -37.54 -38.22
CA GLN A 137 -30.77 -36.45 -39.13
C GLN A 137 -30.56 -36.93 -40.58
N VAL A 138 -31.47 -37.76 -41.09
CA VAL A 138 -31.46 -38.29 -42.47
C VAL A 138 -32.74 -37.95 -43.21
N SER A 139 -32.73 -37.99 -44.55
CA SER A 139 -33.95 -37.82 -45.34
C SER A 139 -34.88 -39.03 -45.20
N MET A 140 -36.18 -38.85 -45.46
CA MET A 140 -37.16 -39.96 -45.45
C MET A 140 -36.80 -41.07 -46.44
N GLU A 141 -36.27 -40.70 -47.62
CA GLU A 141 -35.76 -41.66 -48.61
C GLU A 141 -34.58 -42.46 -48.03
N LYS A 142 -33.64 -41.78 -47.36
CA LYS A 142 -32.48 -42.45 -46.76
C LYS A 142 -32.88 -43.38 -45.62
N LEU A 143 -33.87 -43.00 -44.82
CA LEU A 143 -34.44 -43.88 -43.80
C LEU A 143 -35.06 -45.14 -44.42
N LYS A 144 -35.83 -44.99 -45.51
CA LYS A 144 -36.42 -46.15 -46.21
C LYS A 144 -35.34 -47.08 -46.76
N GLU A 145 -34.24 -46.56 -47.31
CA GLU A 145 -33.08 -47.38 -47.72
C GLU A 145 -32.47 -48.15 -46.54
N LEU A 146 -32.27 -47.50 -45.39
CA LEU A 146 -31.72 -48.14 -44.19
C LEU A 146 -32.65 -49.22 -43.64
N LEU A 147 -33.96 -48.98 -43.61
CA LEU A 147 -34.95 -49.97 -43.21
C LEU A 147 -34.99 -51.15 -44.18
N PHE A 148 -34.97 -50.89 -45.48
CA PHE A 148 -34.96 -51.93 -46.50
C PHE A 148 -33.69 -52.80 -46.40
N SER A 149 -32.52 -52.19 -46.34
CA SER A 149 -31.23 -52.89 -46.15
C SER A 149 -31.19 -53.66 -44.83
N GLY A 150 -31.71 -53.07 -43.75
CA GLY A 150 -31.81 -53.73 -42.45
C GLY A 150 -32.69 -54.98 -42.48
N ILE A 151 -33.88 -54.90 -43.08
CA ILE A 151 -34.79 -56.05 -43.25
C ILE A 151 -34.12 -57.14 -44.10
N GLN A 152 -33.46 -56.77 -45.20
CA GLN A 152 -32.73 -57.74 -46.03
C GLN A 152 -31.58 -58.43 -45.28
N SER A 153 -30.83 -57.68 -44.48
CA SER A 153 -29.73 -58.22 -43.66
C SER A 153 -30.26 -59.17 -42.59
N VAL A 154 -31.36 -58.83 -41.91
CA VAL A 154 -32.00 -59.75 -40.96
C VAL A 154 -32.54 -60.99 -41.65
N ARG A 155 -33.19 -60.83 -42.80
CA ARG A 155 -33.69 -61.95 -43.61
C ARG A 155 -32.58 -62.95 -43.96
N LYS A 156 -31.42 -62.44 -44.37
CA LYS A 156 -30.23 -63.24 -44.67
C LYS A 156 -29.75 -64.04 -43.45
N GLU A 157 -29.73 -63.40 -42.29
CA GLU A 157 -29.28 -64.02 -41.03
C GLU A 157 -30.27 -65.03 -40.47
N MET A 158 -31.57 -64.82 -40.68
CA MET A 158 -32.64 -65.74 -40.26
C MET A 158 -32.82 -66.94 -41.21
N GLY A 159 -32.03 -67.05 -42.27
CA GLY A 159 -32.05 -68.21 -43.18
C GLY A 159 -33.20 -68.21 -44.20
N TYR A 160 -33.96 -67.12 -44.33
CA TYR A 160 -35.07 -66.98 -45.29
C TYR A 160 -34.56 -66.70 -46.73
N GLY A 161 -33.89 -67.69 -47.32
CA GLY A 161 -33.53 -67.76 -48.76
C GLY A 161 -32.36 -66.86 -49.19
N SER A 162 -31.38 -67.44 -49.91
CA SER A 162 -30.13 -66.78 -50.33
C SER A 162 -30.18 -66.06 -51.68
N SER A 163 -31.33 -65.99 -52.36
CA SER A 163 -31.46 -65.41 -53.70
C SER A 163 -32.35 -64.16 -53.71
N PHE A 164 -31.74 -62.98 -53.73
CA PHE A 164 -32.40 -61.69 -53.94
C PHE A 164 -32.65 -61.47 -55.43
N ASN A 165 -33.77 -62.01 -55.93
CA ASN A 165 -34.04 -62.02 -57.36
C ASN A 165 -35.05 -60.95 -57.81
N GLY A 166 -35.65 -60.20 -56.87
CA GLY A 166 -36.60 -59.14 -57.20
C GLY A 166 -35.96 -58.02 -58.04
N CYS A 167 -36.75 -57.42 -58.94
CA CYS A 167 -36.35 -56.28 -59.75
C CYS A 167 -35.97 -55.08 -58.88
N LYS A 168 -34.74 -54.59 -59.02
CA LYS A 168 -34.19 -53.46 -58.24
C LYS A 168 -35.05 -52.20 -58.31
N GLU A 169 -35.66 -51.93 -59.46
CA GLU A 169 -36.50 -50.74 -59.66
C GLU A 169 -37.76 -50.73 -58.78
N TYR A 170 -38.26 -51.92 -58.40
CA TYR A 170 -39.47 -52.08 -57.58
C TYR A 170 -39.18 -52.40 -56.11
N GLN A 171 -37.94 -52.67 -55.73
CA GLN A 171 -37.56 -52.91 -54.32
C GLN A 171 -37.88 -51.72 -53.41
N LYS A 172 -37.71 -50.50 -53.91
CA LYS A 172 -38.05 -49.25 -53.18
C LYS A 172 -39.54 -49.17 -52.79
N ASN A 173 -40.41 -49.89 -53.50
CA ASN A 173 -41.85 -49.89 -53.30
C ASN A 173 -42.31 -50.87 -52.21
N TYR A 174 -41.45 -51.77 -51.74
CA TYR A 174 -41.86 -52.88 -50.85
C TYR A 174 -42.42 -52.38 -49.52
N ILE A 175 -41.72 -51.45 -48.88
CA ILE A 175 -42.12 -50.91 -47.57
C ILE A 175 -43.45 -50.14 -47.69
N ASP A 176 -43.56 -49.24 -48.67
CA ASP A 176 -44.75 -48.42 -48.84
C ASP A 176 -45.99 -49.23 -49.26
N TYR A 177 -45.77 -50.33 -50.00
CA TYR A 177 -46.82 -51.28 -50.35
C TYR A 177 -47.33 -52.04 -49.12
N LEU A 178 -46.42 -52.61 -48.33
CA LEU A 178 -46.77 -53.42 -47.14
C LEU A 178 -47.44 -52.59 -46.04
N GLU A 179 -47.05 -51.32 -45.92
CA GLU A 179 -47.64 -50.38 -44.95
C GLU A 179 -48.88 -49.66 -45.46
N ARG A 180 -49.25 -49.86 -46.74
CA ARG A 180 -50.40 -49.23 -47.39
C ARG A 180 -50.30 -47.70 -47.46
N THR A 181 -49.09 -47.17 -47.60
CA THR A 181 -48.79 -45.73 -47.70
C THR A 181 -48.57 -45.26 -49.14
N MET A 182 -48.49 -46.19 -50.09
CA MET A 182 -48.35 -45.94 -51.52
C MET A 182 -49.60 -45.30 -52.14
N ASP A 183 -49.41 -44.38 -53.11
CA ASP A 183 -50.54 -43.80 -53.82
C ASP A 183 -51.24 -44.82 -54.73
N ARG A 184 -52.48 -44.51 -55.13
CA ARG A 184 -53.32 -45.44 -55.88
C ARG A 184 -52.75 -45.80 -57.25
N SER A 185 -52.08 -44.87 -57.94
CA SER A 185 -51.52 -45.09 -59.26
C SER A 185 -50.28 -45.98 -59.17
N GLU A 186 -49.35 -45.64 -58.27
CA GLU A 186 -48.15 -46.43 -58.00
C GLU A 186 -48.47 -47.85 -57.52
N LYS A 187 -49.51 -47.98 -56.68
CA LYS A 187 -49.97 -49.28 -56.19
C LYS A 187 -50.45 -50.18 -57.31
N ILE A 188 -51.26 -49.66 -58.22
CA ILE A 188 -51.78 -50.44 -59.36
C ILE A 188 -50.62 -50.90 -60.25
N ASP A 189 -49.68 -50.00 -60.55
CA ASP A 189 -48.50 -50.32 -61.36
C ASP A 189 -47.64 -51.42 -60.71
N PHE A 190 -47.38 -51.31 -59.40
CA PHE A 190 -46.63 -52.32 -58.65
C PHE A 190 -47.37 -53.68 -58.57
N GLU A 191 -48.69 -53.69 -58.36
CA GLU A 191 -49.49 -54.93 -58.35
C GLU A 191 -49.52 -55.62 -59.72
N VAL A 192 -49.59 -54.85 -60.81
CA VAL A 192 -49.45 -55.37 -62.18
C VAL A 192 -48.07 -56.01 -62.38
N HIS A 193 -47.00 -55.37 -61.89
CA HIS A 193 -45.66 -55.94 -61.96
C HIS A 193 -45.53 -57.24 -61.14
N ILE A 194 -46.00 -57.24 -59.88
CA ILE A 194 -45.96 -58.41 -59.00
C ILE A 194 -46.71 -59.60 -59.60
N TYR A 195 -47.83 -59.36 -60.29
CA TYR A 195 -48.59 -60.42 -60.96
C TYR A 195 -47.80 -61.09 -62.11
N HIS A 196 -46.95 -60.33 -62.82
CA HIS A 196 -46.20 -60.82 -63.98
C HIS A 196 -44.74 -61.20 -63.68
N CYS A 197 -44.17 -60.79 -62.55
CA CYS A 197 -42.79 -61.07 -62.17
C CYS A 197 -42.71 -62.07 -61.01
N GLN A 198 -42.43 -63.35 -61.33
CA GLN A 198 -42.28 -64.40 -60.33
C GLN A 198 -41.15 -64.12 -59.31
N ASP A 199 -40.10 -63.43 -59.72
CA ASP A 199 -38.98 -63.13 -58.83
C ASP A 199 -39.37 -62.08 -57.78
N CYS A 200 -40.05 -60.99 -58.16
CA CYS A 200 -40.59 -60.01 -57.21
C CYS A 200 -41.67 -60.62 -56.30
N GLN A 201 -42.51 -61.51 -56.82
CA GLN A 201 -43.52 -62.21 -56.02
C GLN A 201 -42.87 -63.11 -54.95
N LYS A 202 -41.82 -63.86 -55.31
CA LYS A 202 -41.05 -64.71 -54.39
C LYS A 202 -40.18 -63.91 -53.41
N ASP A 203 -39.78 -62.69 -53.78
CA ASP A 203 -38.95 -61.82 -52.94
C ASP A 203 -39.78 -61.06 -51.88
N LEU A 204 -40.98 -60.58 -52.26
CA LEU A 204 -41.84 -59.78 -51.40
C LEU A 204 -42.40 -60.55 -50.19
N GLY A 205 -42.76 -61.83 -50.35
CA GLY A 205 -43.33 -62.65 -49.28
C GLY A 205 -42.39 -62.81 -48.07
N PRO A 206 -41.17 -63.35 -48.24
CA PRO A 206 -40.21 -63.45 -47.15
C PRO A 206 -39.77 -62.09 -46.58
N PHE A 207 -39.77 -61.03 -47.39
CA PHE A 207 -39.54 -59.66 -46.91
C PHE A 207 -40.66 -59.22 -45.94
N GLN A 208 -41.92 -59.49 -46.29
CA GLN A 208 -43.07 -59.24 -45.44
C GLN A 208 -43.01 -60.06 -44.14
N ASP A 209 -42.64 -61.34 -44.19
CA ASP A 209 -42.54 -62.20 -43.01
C ASP A 209 -41.52 -61.67 -41.99
N VAL A 210 -40.36 -61.21 -42.47
CA VAL A 210 -39.32 -60.61 -41.61
C VAL A 210 -39.79 -59.27 -41.04
N MET A 211 -40.42 -58.43 -41.85
CA MET A 211 -40.98 -57.16 -41.40
C MET A 211 -42.06 -57.36 -40.32
N LEU A 212 -42.98 -58.31 -40.52
CA LEU A 212 -43.99 -58.67 -39.52
C LEU A 212 -43.36 -59.25 -38.25
N THR A 213 -42.29 -60.04 -38.39
CA THR A 213 -41.53 -60.57 -37.25
C THR A 213 -40.89 -59.45 -36.42
N MET A 214 -40.37 -58.39 -37.07
CA MET A 214 -39.84 -57.20 -36.39
C MET A 214 -40.94 -56.37 -35.72
N VAL A 215 -42.09 -56.17 -36.36
CA VAL A 215 -43.21 -55.42 -35.78
C VAL A 215 -43.77 -56.15 -34.56
N ASN A 216 -43.97 -57.47 -34.67
CA ASN A 216 -44.46 -58.32 -33.58
C ASN A 216 -43.42 -58.52 -32.47
N LEU A 217 -42.15 -58.15 -32.70
CA LEU A 217 -41.12 -58.20 -31.67
C LEU A 217 -41.48 -57.31 -30.49
N THR A 218 -42.04 -56.13 -30.74
CA THR A 218 -42.50 -55.21 -29.68
C THR A 218 -43.60 -55.84 -28.83
N GLU A 219 -44.52 -56.58 -29.44
CA GLU A 219 -45.58 -57.29 -28.72
C GLU A 219 -45.04 -58.49 -27.95
N ARG A 220 -44.13 -59.27 -28.54
CA ARG A 220 -43.44 -60.40 -27.88
C ARG A 220 -42.53 -59.92 -26.73
N MET A 221 -41.98 -58.71 -26.84
CA MET A 221 -41.16 -58.10 -25.78
C MET A 221 -41.98 -57.48 -24.65
N LYS A 222 -43.31 -57.35 -24.76
CA LYS A 222 -44.15 -56.98 -23.61
C LYS A 222 -44.11 -58.05 -22.50
N ASP A 223 -43.79 -59.29 -22.84
CA ASP A 223 -43.61 -60.39 -21.89
C ASP A 223 -42.22 -60.37 -21.21
N PHE A 224 -41.28 -59.58 -21.72
CA PHE A 224 -39.95 -59.40 -21.12
C PHE A 224 -40.08 -58.53 -19.88
N ARG A 225 -40.20 -59.15 -18.70
CA ARG A 225 -40.32 -58.41 -17.44
C ARG A 225 -38.98 -57.77 -17.07
N VAL A 226 -38.96 -56.44 -16.95
CA VAL A 226 -37.83 -55.74 -16.31
C VAL A 226 -37.70 -56.30 -14.89
N PRO A 227 -36.49 -56.72 -14.44
CA PRO A 227 -36.29 -57.19 -13.07
C PRO A 227 -36.80 -56.15 -12.05
N SER A 228 -37.47 -56.60 -10.99
CA SER A 228 -38.09 -55.71 -9.99
C SER A 228 -37.08 -54.73 -9.38
N ASP A 229 -35.85 -55.20 -9.17
CA ASP A 229 -34.81 -54.48 -8.42
C ASP A 229 -33.93 -53.61 -9.35
N PHE A 230 -34.21 -53.64 -10.67
CA PHE A 230 -33.37 -52.98 -11.68
C PHE A 230 -33.21 -51.47 -11.43
N MET A 231 -34.33 -50.75 -11.26
CA MET A 231 -34.28 -49.32 -11.01
C MET A 231 -33.79 -49.00 -9.59
N GLU A 232 -33.94 -49.91 -8.63
CA GLU A 232 -33.40 -49.72 -7.27
C GLU A 232 -31.87 -49.75 -7.28
N ASN A 233 -31.26 -50.67 -8.04
CA ASN A 233 -29.82 -50.72 -8.23
C ASN A 233 -29.27 -49.44 -8.88
N VAL A 234 -29.95 -48.92 -9.91
CA VAL A 234 -29.58 -47.67 -10.57
C VAL A 234 -29.69 -46.48 -9.60
N LYS A 235 -30.78 -46.41 -8.81
CA LYS A 235 -31.00 -45.37 -7.79
C LYS A 235 -29.92 -45.40 -6.71
N ALA A 236 -29.59 -46.58 -6.18
CA ALA A 236 -28.54 -46.75 -5.16
C ALA A 236 -27.17 -46.23 -5.64
N ARG A 237 -26.84 -46.49 -6.91
CA ARG A 237 -25.57 -46.04 -7.51
C ARG A 237 -25.51 -44.53 -7.73
N LEU A 238 -26.64 -43.89 -8.03
CA LEU A 238 -26.73 -42.43 -8.11
C LEU A 238 -26.54 -41.76 -6.73
N ALA A 239 -27.15 -42.33 -5.68
CA ALA A 239 -27.07 -41.81 -4.31
C ALA A 239 -25.63 -41.86 -3.74
N GLU A 240 -24.90 -42.95 -3.96
CA GLU A 240 -23.51 -43.10 -3.49
C GLU A 240 -22.59 -42.03 -4.11
N ARG A 241 -22.78 -41.71 -5.40
CA ARG A 241 -22.03 -40.64 -6.08
C ARG A 241 -22.30 -39.27 -5.49
N GLU A 242 -23.53 -38.98 -5.11
CA GLU A 242 -23.92 -37.69 -4.54
C GLU A 242 -23.31 -37.49 -3.15
N LYS A 243 -23.31 -38.53 -2.31
CA LYS A 243 -22.66 -38.56 -1.00
C LYS A 243 -21.16 -38.25 -1.09
N GLN A 244 -20.45 -38.86 -2.03
CA GLN A 244 -19.02 -38.59 -2.26
C GLN A 244 -18.75 -37.14 -2.70
N ARG A 245 -19.67 -36.54 -3.48
CA ARG A 245 -19.56 -35.14 -3.93
C ARG A 245 -19.73 -34.17 -2.77
N GLN A 246 -20.69 -34.40 -1.88
CA GLN A 246 -20.92 -33.57 -0.69
C GLN A 246 -19.71 -33.59 0.27
N GLN A 247 -19.11 -34.75 0.50
CA GLN A 247 -17.91 -34.87 1.35
C GLN A 247 -16.72 -34.08 0.81
N LYS A 248 -16.46 -34.13 -0.51
CA LYS A 248 -15.37 -33.34 -1.13
C LYS A 248 -15.61 -31.83 -1.04
N ASN A 249 -16.86 -31.38 -1.16
CA ASN A 249 -17.20 -29.97 -1.06
C ASN A 249 -17.03 -29.42 0.37
N ASN A 250 -17.44 -30.19 1.38
CA ASN A 250 -17.25 -29.82 2.78
C ASN A 250 -15.76 -29.71 3.17
N LYS A 251 -14.90 -30.59 2.64
CA LYS A 251 -13.45 -30.49 2.86
C LYS A 251 -12.85 -29.21 2.26
N ARG A 252 -13.29 -28.80 1.05
CA ARG A 252 -12.83 -27.56 0.40
C ARG A 252 -13.27 -26.30 1.15
N LYS A 253 -14.52 -26.25 1.62
CA LYS A 253 -15.02 -25.12 2.43
C LYS A 253 -14.24 -24.93 3.73
N ARG A 254 -13.85 -26.04 4.39
CA ARG A 254 -13.04 -25.99 5.63
C ARG A 254 -11.64 -25.43 5.38
N VAL A 255 -11.00 -25.77 4.26
CA VAL A 255 -9.68 -25.21 3.89
C VAL A 255 -9.77 -23.72 3.55
N GLY A 256 -10.82 -23.31 2.84
CA GLY A 256 -11.05 -21.89 2.51
C GLY A 256 -11.22 -21.01 3.76
N LEU A 257 -11.95 -21.50 4.78
CA LEU A 257 -12.10 -20.80 6.05
C LEU A 257 -10.77 -20.60 6.79
N VAL A 258 -9.89 -21.61 6.79
CA VAL A 258 -8.56 -21.50 7.42
C VAL A 258 -7.71 -20.45 6.72
N PHE A 259 -7.67 -20.45 5.38
CA PHE A 259 -6.93 -19.43 4.62
C PHE A 259 -7.48 -18.01 4.86
N ALA A 260 -8.79 -17.85 4.88
CA ALA A 260 -9.41 -16.55 5.16
C ALA A 260 -9.08 -16.06 6.58
N SER A 261 -9.06 -16.95 7.57
CA SER A 261 -8.68 -16.58 8.95
C SER A 261 -7.21 -16.18 9.08
N VAL A 262 -6.28 -16.82 8.35
CA VAL A 262 -4.86 -16.43 8.35
C VAL A 262 -4.68 -15.06 7.69
N LEU A 263 -5.36 -14.80 6.57
CA LEU A 263 -5.31 -13.51 5.88
C LEU A 263 -5.88 -12.38 6.75
N ALA A 264 -6.98 -12.63 7.44
CA ALA A 264 -7.56 -11.68 8.40
C ALA A 264 -6.60 -11.39 9.57
N LEU A 265 -5.87 -12.40 10.04
CA LEU A 265 -4.89 -12.24 11.12
C LEU A 265 -3.65 -11.44 10.66
N LEU A 266 -3.18 -11.65 9.43
CA LEU A 266 -2.10 -10.85 8.82
C LEU A 266 -2.50 -9.39 8.61
N MET A 267 -3.70 -9.13 8.08
CA MET A 267 -4.24 -7.76 7.96
C MET A 267 -4.46 -7.12 9.34
N GLY A 268 -4.84 -7.90 10.35
CA GLY A 268 -4.92 -7.43 11.73
C GLY A 268 -3.55 -7.01 12.29
N ILE A 269 -2.49 -7.77 12.02
CA ILE A 269 -1.12 -7.42 12.46
C ILE A 269 -0.68 -6.07 11.86
N GLU A 270 -1.00 -5.80 10.58
CA GLU A 270 -0.74 -4.52 9.93
C GLU A 270 -1.40 -3.35 10.68
N VAL A 271 -2.71 -3.46 10.93
CA VAL A 271 -3.51 -2.42 11.60
C VAL A 271 -3.06 -2.15 13.03
N PHE A 272 -2.65 -3.18 13.79
CA PHE A 272 -2.29 -3.02 15.20
C PHE A 272 -0.82 -2.67 15.46
N THR A 273 0.09 -3.00 14.55
CA THR A 273 1.54 -2.87 14.83
C THR A 273 2.32 -2.06 13.81
N GLY A 274 1.77 -1.79 12.62
CA GLY A 274 2.53 -1.14 11.54
C GLY A 274 3.76 -1.94 11.07
N SER A 275 3.85 -3.23 11.41
CA SER A 275 5.05 -4.06 11.17
C SER A 275 5.43 -4.17 9.69
N PHE A 276 4.45 -4.11 8.78
CA PHE A 276 4.72 -4.11 7.34
C PHE A 276 5.34 -2.80 6.87
N THR A 277 4.90 -1.65 7.40
CA THR A 277 5.47 -0.33 7.12
C THR A 277 6.94 -0.27 7.56
N ASN A 278 7.23 -0.75 8.78
CA ASN A 278 8.59 -0.83 9.29
C ASN A 278 9.50 -1.71 8.41
N LEU A 279 9.05 -2.93 8.06
CA LEU A 279 9.79 -3.83 7.18
C LEU A 279 9.98 -3.27 5.76
N TYR A 280 8.94 -2.65 5.19
CA TYR A 280 8.97 -2.04 3.86
C TYR A 280 10.04 -0.95 3.78
N TYR A 281 10.05 0.01 4.71
CA TYR A 281 11.03 1.09 4.68
C TYR A 281 12.44 0.63 5.08
N THR A 282 12.57 -0.41 5.91
CA THR A 282 13.87 -1.04 6.16
C THR A 282 14.55 -1.54 4.88
N TRP A 283 13.77 -1.97 3.89
CA TRP A 283 14.28 -2.50 2.62
C TRP A 283 14.28 -1.48 1.47
N THR A 284 13.49 -0.42 1.55
CA THR A 284 13.26 0.50 0.42
C THR A 284 13.83 1.90 0.61
N GLU A 285 14.18 2.30 1.84
CA GLU A 285 14.76 3.60 2.15
C GLU A 285 16.20 3.45 2.61
N GLU A 286 17.15 4.05 1.87
CA GLU A 286 18.59 3.99 2.21
C GLU A 286 18.96 5.05 3.25
N ASP A 287 18.33 6.22 3.18
CA ASP A 287 18.54 7.35 4.07
C ASP A 287 18.15 6.98 5.52
N GLN A 288 19.12 7.02 6.43
CA GLN A 288 18.91 6.55 7.80
C GLN A 288 17.98 7.48 8.59
N GLU A 289 18.08 8.78 8.34
CA GLU A 289 17.29 9.79 9.04
C GLU A 289 15.84 9.73 8.57
N LEU A 290 15.61 9.75 7.25
CA LEU A 290 14.28 9.63 6.68
C LEU A 290 13.61 8.29 7.06
N ARG A 291 14.37 7.20 7.03
CA ARG A 291 13.87 5.88 7.41
C ARG A 291 13.34 5.85 8.84
N ALA A 292 14.00 6.52 9.78
CA ALA A 292 13.57 6.58 11.17
C ALA A 292 12.16 7.22 11.30
N PHE A 293 11.88 8.27 10.53
CA PHE A 293 10.56 8.89 10.48
C PHE A 293 9.52 7.96 9.82
N LEU A 294 9.83 7.43 8.63
CA LEU A 294 8.89 6.59 7.88
C LEU A 294 8.53 5.29 8.62
N GLN A 295 9.48 4.68 9.35
CA GLN A 295 9.22 3.49 10.17
C GLN A 295 8.26 3.76 11.33
N GLN A 296 8.20 5.01 11.82
CA GLN A 296 7.25 5.44 12.85
C GLN A 296 5.90 5.91 12.25
N GLY A 297 5.74 5.84 10.92
CA GLY A 297 4.57 6.35 10.22
C GLY A 297 4.52 7.88 10.16
N LEU A 298 5.66 8.55 10.35
CA LEU A 298 5.79 10.00 10.29
C LEU A 298 6.15 10.42 8.87
N GLY A 299 5.17 10.98 8.16
CA GLY A 299 5.31 11.39 6.77
C GLY A 299 5.18 10.23 5.78
N GLU A 300 5.29 10.56 4.49
CA GLU A 300 5.23 9.61 3.39
C GLU A 300 6.38 9.86 2.41
N ARG A 301 6.76 8.83 1.65
CA ARG A 301 7.76 8.99 0.60
C ARG A 301 7.16 9.78 -0.55
N LEU A 302 7.75 10.93 -0.81
CA LEU A 302 7.49 11.78 -1.95
C LEU A 302 8.60 11.49 -2.98
N ASN A 303 8.24 11.34 -4.25
CA ASN A 303 9.20 11.22 -5.34
C ASN A 303 9.00 12.39 -6.30
N LEU A 304 8.96 13.59 -5.73
CA LEU A 304 8.82 14.83 -6.50
C LEU A 304 10.21 15.25 -6.95
N GLU A 305 10.39 15.39 -8.25
CA GLU A 305 11.68 15.70 -8.87
C GLU A 305 11.53 16.90 -9.81
N ALA A 306 12.49 17.82 -9.76
CA ALA A 306 12.61 18.93 -10.70
C ALA A 306 14.08 19.11 -11.08
N GLU A 307 14.34 19.54 -12.31
CA GLU A 307 15.69 19.75 -12.81
C GLU A 307 15.79 21.12 -13.49
N SER A 308 16.86 21.85 -13.19
CA SER A 308 17.13 23.17 -13.74
C SER A 308 18.63 23.42 -13.71
N ALA A 309 19.16 24.08 -14.74
CA ALA A 309 20.58 24.46 -14.83
C ALA A 309 21.59 23.31 -14.56
N GLY A 310 21.28 22.06 -14.92
CA GLY A 310 22.17 20.92 -14.69
C GLY A 310 22.19 20.42 -13.23
N VAL A 311 21.19 20.79 -12.43
CA VAL A 311 21.02 20.32 -11.06
C VAL A 311 19.60 19.79 -10.87
N LYS A 312 19.51 18.57 -10.36
CA LYS A 312 18.27 17.88 -10.05
C LYS A 312 18.00 17.94 -8.55
N ILE A 313 16.80 18.36 -8.18
CA ILE A 313 16.33 18.36 -6.79
C ILE A 313 15.20 17.35 -6.65
N LYS A 314 15.30 16.51 -5.63
CA LYS A 314 14.28 15.55 -5.25
C LYS A 314 13.79 15.83 -3.84
N ILE A 315 12.49 16.03 -3.67
CA ILE A 315 11.86 16.06 -2.35
C ILE A 315 11.50 14.63 -1.98
N LYS A 316 12.20 14.08 -0.98
CA LYS A 316 12.03 12.69 -0.53
C LYS A 316 10.85 12.53 0.42
N SER A 317 10.59 13.51 1.28
CA SER A 317 9.46 13.48 2.21
C SER A 317 9.18 14.85 2.83
N ALA A 318 8.00 14.98 3.44
CA ALA A 318 7.59 16.11 4.24
C ALA A 318 6.92 15.63 5.53
N ILE A 319 7.32 16.19 6.67
CA ILE A 319 6.82 15.84 8.00
C ILE A 319 6.39 17.15 8.67
N ALA A 320 5.08 17.34 8.86
CA ALA A 320 4.55 18.51 9.54
C ALA A 320 4.03 18.14 10.93
N ASP A 321 4.26 19.01 11.89
CA ASP A 321 3.63 18.98 13.21
C ASP A 321 3.31 20.40 13.71
N ASP A 322 2.92 20.52 14.97
CA ASP A 322 2.57 21.80 15.59
C ASP A 322 3.79 22.71 15.83
N VAL A 323 5.02 22.21 15.67
CA VAL A 323 6.26 22.95 15.89
C VAL A 323 6.83 23.47 14.57
N GLN A 324 6.90 22.62 13.54
CA GLN A 324 7.51 22.95 12.25
C GLN A 324 7.07 21.98 11.16
N THR A 325 7.44 22.29 9.91
CA THR A 325 7.36 21.34 8.80
C THR A 325 8.76 21.04 8.27
N LEU A 326 9.22 19.80 8.44
CA LEU A 326 10.49 19.34 7.88
C LEU A 326 10.31 18.87 6.44
N ILE A 327 11.15 19.37 5.54
CA ILE A 327 11.26 18.87 4.17
C ILE A 327 12.61 18.16 4.03
N LEU A 328 12.59 16.87 3.71
CA LEU A 328 13.79 16.08 3.43
C LEU A 328 13.99 16.01 1.92
N TYR A 329 15.21 16.30 1.47
CA TYR A 329 15.53 16.48 0.07
C TYR A 329 16.90 15.90 -0.31
N GLU A 330 17.08 15.74 -1.60
CA GLU A 330 18.31 15.33 -2.26
C GLU A 330 18.60 16.28 -3.43
N ILE A 331 19.84 16.70 -3.57
CA ILE A 331 20.30 17.55 -4.66
C ILE A 331 21.46 16.84 -5.36
N GLU A 332 21.32 16.65 -6.67
CA GLU A 332 22.30 16.01 -7.55
C GLU A 332 22.76 17.01 -8.61
N ASP A 333 24.07 17.30 -8.66
CA ASP A 333 24.70 17.93 -9.83
C ASP A 333 24.85 16.85 -10.93
N THR A 334 24.20 17.08 -12.07
CA THR A 334 24.15 16.12 -13.18
C THR A 334 25.27 16.36 -14.20
N GLU A 335 26.01 17.47 -14.08
CA GLU A 335 27.05 17.89 -15.02
C GLU A 335 28.46 17.80 -14.42
N GLU A 336 28.60 18.07 -13.11
CA GLU A 336 29.89 18.15 -12.42
C GLU A 336 29.89 17.43 -11.06
N ASP A 337 31.08 17.20 -10.49
CA ASP A 337 31.26 16.60 -9.15
C ASP A 337 31.13 17.66 -8.03
N ASN A 338 30.05 18.44 -8.03
CA ASN A 338 29.77 19.43 -6.99
C ASN A 338 28.60 19.03 -6.09
N GLN A 339 28.68 19.35 -4.81
CA GLN A 339 27.53 19.29 -3.90
C GLN A 339 26.92 20.67 -3.71
N TYR A 340 25.59 20.71 -3.71
CA TYR A 340 24.82 21.92 -3.43
C TYR A 340 23.86 21.71 -2.27
N VAL A 341 23.59 22.79 -1.54
CA VAL A 341 22.65 22.83 -0.42
C VAL A 341 21.63 23.94 -0.61
N MET A 342 20.46 23.82 0.02
CA MET A 342 19.49 24.91 0.05
C MET A 342 19.96 26.02 1.01
N ASP A 343 19.99 27.25 0.52
CA ASP A 343 20.32 28.44 1.32
C ASP A 343 19.07 28.96 2.05
N TYR A 344 19.17 29.13 3.37
CA TYR A 344 18.09 29.64 4.23
C TYR A 344 17.83 31.16 4.07
N ASN A 345 18.78 31.92 3.52
CA ASN A 345 18.64 33.38 3.42
C ASN A 345 17.89 33.81 2.14
N GLU A 346 18.24 33.24 0.98
CA GLU A 346 17.65 33.62 -0.31
C GLU A 346 17.45 32.44 -1.29
N GLY A 347 17.58 31.19 -0.82
CA GLY A 347 17.57 30.02 -1.70
C GLY A 347 16.18 29.54 -2.13
N PHE A 348 15.19 29.69 -1.24
CA PHE A 348 13.83 29.18 -1.44
C PHE A 348 12.79 30.05 -0.73
N PHE A 349 11.53 29.90 -1.14
CA PHE A 349 10.36 30.48 -0.46
C PHE A 349 9.11 29.64 -0.69
N VAL A 350 8.12 29.79 0.18
CA VAL A 350 6.81 29.13 0.07
C VAL A 350 5.81 30.13 -0.49
N GLU A 351 5.32 29.91 -1.72
CA GLU A 351 4.45 30.88 -2.41
C GLU A 351 3.14 31.15 -1.66
N ASN A 352 2.59 30.12 -1.00
CA ASN A 352 1.35 30.18 -0.24
C ASN A 352 1.57 30.25 1.28
N GLU A 353 2.74 30.69 1.76
CA GLU A 353 3.08 30.73 3.19
C GLU A 353 1.99 31.39 4.03
N GLN A 354 1.50 32.56 3.59
CA GLN A 354 0.49 33.36 4.29
C GLN A 354 -0.85 32.63 4.48
N ASP A 355 -1.16 31.67 3.61
CA ASP A 355 -2.45 30.98 3.61
C ASP A 355 -2.43 29.72 4.49
N ILE A 356 -1.27 29.06 4.61
CA ILE A 356 -1.17 27.71 5.18
C ILE A 356 -0.22 27.58 6.38
N MET A 357 0.62 28.58 6.68
CA MET A 357 1.64 28.50 7.73
C MET A 357 1.42 29.52 8.85
N SER A 358 1.67 29.09 10.10
CA SER A 358 1.66 29.98 11.27
C SER A 358 2.97 30.73 11.39
N ARG A 359 2.87 32.03 11.73
CA ARG A 359 4.00 32.93 11.94
C ARG A 359 4.32 33.16 13.43
N ASP A 360 3.71 32.36 14.29
CA ASP A 360 3.90 32.44 15.74
C ASP A 360 5.28 31.88 16.18
N THR A 361 5.99 31.25 15.24
CA THR A 361 7.29 30.63 15.47
C THR A 361 8.25 30.98 14.34
N TYR A 362 9.54 30.77 14.57
CA TYR A 362 10.58 30.86 13.54
C TYR A 362 11.08 29.46 13.20
N PRO A 363 11.39 29.17 11.92
CA PRO A 363 11.92 27.87 11.53
C PRO A 363 13.24 27.56 12.25
N ARG A 364 13.53 26.28 12.42
CA ARG A 364 14.79 25.80 13.00
C ARG A 364 15.87 25.78 11.91
N TYR A 365 17.04 26.34 12.22
CA TYR A 365 18.17 26.24 11.32
C TYR A 365 18.82 24.85 11.46
N TYR A 366 18.97 24.14 10.35
CA TYR A 366 19.74 22.91 10.29
C TYR A 366 20.99 23.17 9.46
N PRO A 367 22.19 23.21 10.08
CA PRO A 367 23.42 23.37 9.33
C PRO A 367 23.64 22.18 8.39
N PRO A 368 24.36 22.37 7.27
CA PRO A 368 24.68 21.26 6.37
C PRO A 368 25.42 20.13 7.08
N ASP A 369 24.96 18.90 6.89
CA ASP A 369 25.62 17.73 7.46
C ASP A 369 26.78 17.28 6.58
N LEU A 370 27.99 17.65 7.00
CA LEU A 370 29.24 17.29 6.34
C LEU A 370 29.82 15.94 6.83
N LYS A 371 29.30 15.41 7.94
CA LYS A 371 29.92 14.30 8.68
C LYS A 371 29.26 12.96 8.38
N SER A 372 28.01 12.92 7.93
CA SER A 372 27.35 11.65 7.61
C SER A 372 28.05 10.87 6.51
N ALA A 373 28.01 9.54 6.64
CA ALA A 373 28.52 8.63 5.62
C ALA A 373 27.76 8.80 4.28
N GLU A 374 26.49 9.19 4.32
CA GLU A 374 25.63 9.39 3.15
C GLU A 374 26.12 10.57 2.30
N ASN A 375 26.29 11.74 2.90
CA ASN A 375 26.84 12.92 2.21
C ASN A 375 28.34 12.81 1.86
N ASN A 376 29.02 11.77 2.34
CA ASN A 376 30.41 11.47 1.99
C ASN A 376 30.54 10.37 0.92
N ARG A 377 29.43 9.74 0.50
CA ARG A 377 29.43 8.61 -0.45
C ARG A 377 29.64 9.08 -1.88
N GLU A 378 28.88 10.08 -2.31
CA GLU A 378 28.87 10.59 -3.69
C GLU A 378 29.29 12.06 -3.69
N LYS A 379 30.12 12.44 -4.67
CA LYS A 379 30.72 13.79 -4.73
C LYS A 379 29.81 14.83 -5.36
N ASN A 380 28.76 14.39 -6.06
CA ASN A 380 27.81 15.24 -6.77
C ASN A 380 26.42 15.24 -6.11
N VAL A 381 26.20 14.44 -5.05
CA VAL A 381 24.90 14.30 -4.39
C VAL A 381 24.98 14.77 -2.94
N TYR A 382 23.99 15.54 -2.51
CA TYR A 382 23.82 15.97 -1.13
C TYR A 382 22.40 15.69 -0.65
N HIS A 383 22.30 15.13 0.54
CA HIS A 383 21.06 14.86 1.27
C HIS A 383 20.94 15.84 2.42
N GLY A 384 19.79 16.49 2.52
CA GLY A 384 19.55 17.52 3.51
C GLY A 384 18.12 17.61 3.97
N LYS A 385 17.91 18.46 4.97
CA LYS A 385 16.60 18.83 5.46
C LYS A 385 16.52 20.33 5.69
N ILE A 386 15.33 20.89 5.48
CA ILE A 386 15.01 22.26 5.88
C ILE A 386 13.80 22.27 6.81
N SER A 387 13.78 23.26 7.70
CA SER A 387 12.63 23.58 8.54
C SER A 387 11.83 24.68 7.88
N LEU A 388 10.53 24.45 7.70
CA LEU A 388 9.54 25.45 7.36
C LEU A 388 8.63 25.69 8.58
N LEU A 389 7.85 26.75 8.52
CA LEU A 389 6.86 27.08 9.54
C LEU A 389 5.80 25.96 9.72
N PRO A 390 5.22 25.82 10.92
CA PRO A 390 4.15 24.86 11.17
C PRO A 390 2.88 25.22 10.40
N LEU A 391 2.07 24.22 10.07
CA LEU A 391 0.82 24.42 9.33
C LEU A 391 -0.32 24.92 10.22
N THR A 392 -1.14 25.79 9.68
CA THR A 392 -2.38 26.27 10.34
C THR A 392 -3.52 25.25 10.25
N THR A 393 -3.49 24.35 9.26
CA THR A 393 -4.51 23.33 9.00
C THR A 393 -3.94 21.91 9.11
N ASP A 394 -4.82 20.93 9.34
CA ASP A 394 -4.41 19.51 9.46
C ASP A 394 -3.87 18.92 8.16
N ASN A 395 -4.32 19.44 7.01
CA ASN A 395 -3.83 19.03 5.69
C ASN A 395 -3.60 20.25 4.83
N GLY A 396 -2.59 20.20 3.96
CA GLY A 396 -2.28 21.28 3.03
C GLY A 396 -1.35 20.84 1.92
N THR A 397 -1.14 21.74 0.95
CA THR A 397 -0.14 21.58 -0.10
C THR A 397 0.82 22.76 -0.02
N ILE A 398 2.09 22.50 0.23
CA ILE A 398 3.14 23.51 0.27
C ILE A 398 3.61 23.76 -1.17
N LYS A 399 3.56 25.02 -1.61
CA LYS A 399 4.11 25.44 -2.90
C LYS A 399 5.52 25.96 -2.69
N LEU A 400 6.50 25.05 -2.77
CA LEU A 400 7.90 25.37 -2.54
C LEU A 400 8.56 25.80 -3.85
N LYS A 401 9.14 27.00 -3.86
CA LYS A 401 9.91 27.54 -4.97
C LYS A 401 11.35 27.73 -4.56
N ILE A 402 12.27 27.15 -5.33
CA ILE A 402 13.71 27.23 -5.13
C ILE A 402 14.29 27.97 -6.32
N THR A 403 15.11 28.98 -6.04
CA THR A 403 15.68 29.87 -7.07
C THR A 403 17.21 29.86 -7.07
N LYS A 404 17.81 29.47 -5.95
CA LYS A 404 19.26 29.54 -5.75
C LYS A 404 19.72 28.45 -4.80
N LEU A 405 20.82 27.80 -5.16
CA LEU A 405 21.48 26.80 -4.35
C LEU A 405 22.90 27.26 -4.04
N GLN A 406 23.38 26.94 -2.84
CA GLN A 406 24.72 27.25 -2.41
C GLN A 406 25.64 26.05 -2.66
N LYS A 407 26.77 26.27 -3.33
CA LYS A 407 27.78 25.23 -3.52
C LYS A 407 28.53 24.96 -2.23
N LEU A 408 28.70 23.69 -1.91
CA LEU A 408 29.40 23.23 -0.72
C LEU A 408 30.90 23.17 -1.02
N ILE A 409 31.66 24.12 -0.48
CA ILE A 409 33.13 24.15 -0.62
C ILE A 409 33.73 23.38 0.55
N ARG A 410 34.33 22.21 0.27
CA ARG A 410 35.10 21.44 1.24
C ARG A 410 36.57 21.87 1.13
N ASP A 411 37.08 22.62 2.09
CA ASP A 411 38.50 22.99 2.09
C ASP A 411 39.37 21.77 2.42
N ALA A 412 40.42 21.51 1.64
CA ALA A 412 41.31 20.35 1.81
C ALA A 412 42.11 20.37 3.13
N SER A 413 42.11 21.49 3.85
CA SER A 413 42.80 21.66 5.13
C SER A 413 41.88 21.59 6.35
N ASP A 414 40.56 21.63 6.17
CA ASP A 414 39.61 21.55 7.27
C ASP A 414 38.27 20.97 6.80
N GLN A 415 38.06 19.67 7.06
CA GLN A 415 36.87 18.93 6.63
C GLN A 415 35.57 19.40 7.34
N ASN A 416 35.68 20.30 8.31
CA ASN A 416 34.58 20.68 9.21
C ASN A 416 34.07 22.12 9.04
N SER A 417 34.71 23.00 8.28
CA SER A 417 34.30 24.42 8.24
C SER A 417 33.33 24.75 7.09
N PHE A 418 32.07 25.03 7.40
CA PHE A 418 31.13 25.69 6.48
C PHE A 418 31.33 27.22 6.54
N ARG A 419 31.40 27.91 5.38
CA ARG A 419 31.51 29.37 5.31
C ARG A 419 30.14 30.00 4.98
N PRO A 420 29.37 30.46 5.98
CA PRO A 420 28.09 31.16 5.75
C PRO A 420 28.24 32.60 5.24
N TYR A 421 29.47 33.14 5.10
CA TYR A 421 29.67 34.54 4.67
C TYR A 421 30.89 34.76 3.73
N GLY A 422 31.46 33.70 3.14
CA GLY A 422 32.58 33.82 2.17
C GLY A 422 32.11 34.07 0.73
N ASN A 423 33.02 34.19 -0.24
CA ASN A 423 32.70 34.18 -1.68
C ASN A 423 31.97 32.86 -2.04
N MET A 424 30.64 32.87 -1.94
CA MET A 424 29.79 31.71 -2.18
C MET A 424 29.57 31.55 -3.68
N GLU A 425 30.11 30.47 -4.24
CA GLU A 425 29.65 29.98 -5.53
C GLU A 425 28.20 29.52 -5.37
N ASN A 426 27.29 30.15 -6.11
CA ASN A 426 25.87 29.83 -6.08
C ASN A 426 25.43 29.38 -7.47
N LYS A 427 24.48 28.44 -7.51
CA LYS A 427 23.81 28.03 -8.74
C LYS A 427 22.40 28.59 -8.74
N ALA A 428 22.11 29.46 -9.71
CA ALA A 428 20.76 29.96 -9.94
C ALA A 428 19.98 28.99 -10.84
N GLY A 429 18.70 28.82 -10.56
CA GLY A 429 17.79 28.00 -11.36
C GLY A 429 16.35 28.24 -10.93
N GLU A 430 15.44 27.40 -11.39
CA GLU A 430 14.03 27.44 -10.99
C GLU A 430 13.51 26.03 -10.81
N TRP A 431 13.24 25.66 -9.56
CA TRP A 431 12.65 24.37 -9.17
C TRP A 431 11.38 24.65 -8.37
N ASN A 432 10.26 24.10 -8.82
CA ASN A 432 8.95 24.34 -8.21
C ASN A 432 8.34 22.99 -7.80
N PHE A 433 7.80 22.92 -6.59
CA PHE A 433 7.20 21.73 -6.03
C PHE A 433 5.85 22.02 -5.40
N GLU A 434 4.90 21.11 -5.61
CA GLU A 434 3.64 21.05 -4.86
C GLU A 434 3.71 19.84 -3.93
N ILE A 435 3.95 20.09 -2.64
CA ILE A 435 4.25 19.07 -1.64
C ILE A 435 3.00 18.85 -0.79
N PRO A 436 2.26 17.74 -0.97
CA PRO A 436 1.14 17.41 -0.09
C PRO A 436 1.68 17.01 1.28
N VAL A 437 1.04 17.49 2.34
CA VAL A 437 1.48 17.23 3.70
C VAL A 437 0.29 17.20 4.67
N THR A 438 0.37 16.28 5.63
CA THR A 438 -0.59 16.13 6.73
C THR A 438 0.12 16.43 8.04
N LYS A 439 -0.45 17.36 8.83
CA LYS A 439 0.06 17.75 10.13
C LYS A 439 -0.22 16.66 11.16
N GLN A 440 0.80 16.29 11.91
CA GLN A 440 0.74 15.34 12.99
C GLN A 440 0.67 16.07 14.35
N PRO A 441 -0.13 15.58 15.31
CA PRO A 441 -0.29 16.25 16.59
C PRO A 441 0.95 16.10 17.48
N SER A 442 1.22 17.12 18.28
CA SER A 442 2.16 17.09 19.39
C SER A 442 1.48 16.67 20.71
N ILE A 443 2.27 16.19 21.67
CA ILE A 443 1.79 15.86 23.02
C ILE A 443 2.49 16.78 24.02
N GLU A 444 1.72 17.45 24.87
CA GLU A 444 2.24 18.34 25.90
C GLU A 444 2.12 17.70 27.29
N TYR A 445 3.16 17.87 28.10
CA TYR A 445 3.23 17.43 29.49
C TYR A 445 3.52 18.64 30.38
N ALA A 446 2.64 18.96 31.32
CA ALA A 446 2.91 19.99 32.31
C ALA A 446 3.97 19.49 33.30
N LEU A 447 4.98 20.32 33.59
CA LEU A 447 6.09 19.96 34.47
C LEU A 447 5.92 20.54 35.88
N ASN A 448 5.54 21.81 36.00
CA ASN A 448 5.26 22.52 37.26
C ASN A 448 6.32 22.31 38.36
N GLU A 449 7.59 22.22 37.99
CA GLU A 449 8.73 22.09 38.91
C GLU A 449 9.54 23.39 38.93
N GLU A 450 10.08 23.74 40.09
CA GLU A 450 10.92 24.92 40.28
C GLU A 450 12.28 24.54 40.84
N THR A 451 13.32 25.23 40.38
CA THR A 451 14.69 25.11 40.87
C THR A 451 15.30 26.49 41.06
N ASP A 452 16.44 26.55 41.74
CA ASP A 452 17.23 27.77 41.89
C ASP A 452 18.52 27.65 41.07
N ILE A 453 18.88 28.71 40.35
CA ILE A 453 20.20 28.85 39.74
C ILE A 453 20.81 30.14 40.24
N ASP A 454 21.85 30.00 41.06
CA ASP A 454 22.63 31.12 41.58
C ASP A 454 21.75 32.17 42.30
N GLY A 455 20.72 31.72 43.05
CA GLY A 455 19.78 32.57 43.79
C GLY A 455 18.58 33.09 42.99
N ILE A 456 18.45 32.69 41.72
CA ILE A 456 17.37 33.10 40.81
C ILE A 456 16.46 31.89 40.54
N PRO A 457 15.14 32.00 40.84
CA PRO A 457 14.18 30.94 40.57
C PRO A 457 13.97 30.68 39.07
N ILE A 458 14.02 29.40 38.69
CA ILE A 458 13.70 28.89 37.35
C ILE A 458 12.53 27.91 37.47
N ARG A 459 11.49 28.10 36.66
CA ARG A 459 10.31 27.22 36.61
C ARG A 459 10.27 26.47 35.30
N PHE A 460 10.00 25.17 35.35
CA PHE A 460 9.71 24.36 34.18
C PHE A 460 8.21 24.30 33.96
N ASP A 461 7.74 24.88 32.86
CA ASP A 461 6.30 24.99 32.60
C ASP A 461 5.78 23.71 31.93
N LYS A 462 6.37 23.34 30.79
CA LYS A 462 5.91 22.21 29.97
C LYS A 462 7.00 21.57 29.12
N LEU A 463 6.80 20.31 28.81
CA LEU A 463 7.53 19.55 27.80
C LEU A 463 6.58 19.22 26.64
N THR A 464 6.90 19.68 25.43
CA THR A 464 6.16 19.33 24.21
C THR A 464 6.97 18.31 23.42
N ILE A 465 6.41 17.12 23.20
CA ILE A 465 6.98 16.08 22.35
C ILE A 465 6.22 16.06 21.04
N ALA A 466 6.86 16.53 19.97
CA ALA A 466 6.33 16.53 18.62
C ALA A 466 7.13 15.58 17.71
N PRO A 467 6.54 15.10 16.60
CA PRO A 467 7.23 14.27 15.61
C PRO A 467 8.62 14.76 15.20
N THR A 468 8.80 16.06 15.01
CA THR A 468 10.02 16.66 14.46
C THR A 468 10.97 17.23 15.52
N ALA A 469 10.50 17.49 16.75
CA ALA A 469 11.29 18.09 17.81
C ALA A 469 10.69 17.84 19.20
N THR A 470 11.54 17.94 20.23
CA THR A 470 11.10 18.04 21.62
C THR A 470 11.46 19.42 22.16
N ILE A 471 10.51 20.10 22.80
CA ILE A 471 10.66 21.46 23.31
C ILE A 471 10.47 21.46 24.81
N LEU A 472 11.45 21.97 25.54
CA LEU A 472 11.33 22.29 26.95
C LEU A 472 11.04 23.79 27.10
N GLN A 473 9.87 24.11 27.64
CA GLN A 473 9.51 25.47 28.01
C GLN A 473 9.82 25.71 29.48
N TYR A 474 10.52 26.79 29.76
CA TYR A 474 10.90 27.20 31.11
C TYR A 474 10.77 28.72 31.26
N ALA A 475 10.64 29.18 32.49
CA ALA A 475 10.55 30.59 32.82
C ALA A 475 11.61 30.97 33.84
N ILE A 476 12.17 32.17 33.69
CA ILE A 476 13.17 32.76 34.59
C ILE A 476 12.48 33.91 35.33
N ASN A 477 12.63 33.93 36.66
CA ASN A 477 12.13 35.03 37.48
C ASN A 477 13.07 36.25 37.37
N ASN A 478 12.49 37.43 37.17
CA ASN A 478 13.20 38.70 37.00
C ASN A 478 12.88 39.73 38.09
N GLU A 479 12.38 39.30 39.27
CA GLU A 479 12.09 40.25 40.37
C GLU A 479 13.37 40.84 40.96
N GLN A 480 14.48 40.10 40.94
CA GLN A 480 15.77 40.57 41.44
C GLN A 480 16.42 41.52 40.43
N THR A 481 16.73 42.75 40.86
CA THR A 481 17.39 43.76 40.02
C THR A 481 18.91 43.71 40.12
N GLU A 482 19.45 43.39 41.30
CA GLU A 482 20.90 43.34 41.56
C GLU A 482 21.63 42.28 40.71
N LYS A 483 20.89 41.27 40.26
CA LYS A 483 21.41 40.14 39.50
C LYS A 483 20.30 39.54 38.66
N ARG A 484 20.59 39.28 37.39
CA ARG A 484 19.65 38.66 36.45
C ARG A 484 20.31 37.59 35.60
N VAL A 485 19.51 36.62 35.16
CA VAL A 485 19.90 35.68 34.11
C VAL A 485 19.53 36.28 32.77
N ASP A 486 20.53 36.55 31.93
CA ASP A 486 20.28 36.98 30.55
C ASP A 486 20.02 35.77 29.65
N PHE A 487 20.71 34.66 29.90
CA PHE A 487 20.57 33.44 29.10
C PHE A 487 20.92 32.19 29.90
N LEU A 488 20.16 31.12 29.67
CA LEU A 488 20.36 29.81 30.29
C LEU A 488 20.57 28.74 29.21
N ASN A 489 21.72 28.08 29.27
CA ASN A 489 22.09 26.99 28.37
C ASN A 489 21.86 25.64 29.03
N PHE A 490 21.32 24.71 28.24
CA PHE A 490 21.12 23.33 28.62
C PHE A 490 22.18 22.46 27.94
N ASP A 491 22.60 21.39 28.62
CA ASP A 491 23.50 20.41 28.04
C ASP A 491 22.67 19.30 27.41
N ASN A 492 21.82 18.66 28.23
CA ASN A 492 21.04 17.51 27.80
C ASN A 492 19.66 17.44 28.47
N LEU A 493 18.73 16.84 27.76
CA LEU A 493 17.45 16.36 28.27
C LEU A 493 17.46 14.83 28.25
N GLU A 494 17.09 14.20 29.37
CA GLU A 494 16.94 12.76 29.47
C GLU A 494 15.50 12.38 29.79
N VAL A 495 14.87 11.55 28.98
CA VAL A 495 13.50 11.06 29.17
C VAL A 495 13.51 9.54 29.15
N ASN A 496 13.05 8.89 30.23
CA ASN A 496 13.03 7.42 30.33
C ASN A 496 14.36 6.76 29.92
N ASP A 497 15.50 7.33 30.33
CA ASP A 497 16.87 6.87 30.01
C ASP A 497 17.35 7.17 28.57
N LYS A 498 16.55 7.87 27.74
CA LYS A 498 17.00 8.41 26.44
C LYS A 498 17.51 9.83 26.60
N LYS A 499 18.80 10.03 26.32
CA LYS A 499 19.51 11.30 26.46
C LYS A 499 19.66 12.01 25.12
N MET A 500 19.24 13.27 25.06
CA MET A 500 19.29 14.16 23.89
C MET A 500 20.09 15.41 24.21
N LYS A 501 20.95 15.85 23.30
CA LYS A 501 21.68 17.12 23.43
C LYS A 501 20.77 18.30 23.13
N ALA A 502 20.93 19.38 23.87
CA ALA A 502 20.28 20.63 23.54
C ALA A 502 20.81 21.18 22.22
N ASP A 503 19.93 21.76 21.42
CA ASP A 503 20.33 22.45 20.20
C ASP A 503 21.06 23.76 20.55
N MET A 504 22.28 23.90 20.04
CA MET A 504 23.14 25.07 20.23
C MET A 504 22.48 26.38 19.74
N TYR A 505 21.63 26.30 18.72
CA TYR A 505 20.92 27.46 18.15
C TYR A 505 19.42 27.47 18.45
N GLY A 506 18.96 26.54 19.31
CA GLY A 506 17.53 26.29 19.52
C GLY A 506 16.89 27.12 20.62
N SER A 507 17.66 27.78 21.49
CA SER A 507 17.07 28.53 22.61
C SER A 507 16.47 29.85 22.11
N LYS A 508 15.16 30.02 22.30
CA LYS A 508 14.39 31.20 21.84
C LYS A 508 13.64 31.86 22.99
N PHE A 509 13.62 33.19 22.97
CA PHE A 509 12.75 34.00 23.81
C PHE A 509 11.31 33.93 23.27
N LEU A 510 10.33 33.69 24.13
CA LEU A 510 8.91 33.83 23.78
C LEU A 510 8.42 35.19 24.24
N ASP A 511 7.93 36.01 23.30
CA ASP A 511 7.31 37.31 23.59
C ASP A 511 5.87 37.15 24.12
N ILE A 512 5.69 36.26 25.10
CA ILE A 512 4.41 36.01 25.76
C ILE A 512 4.61 36.31 27.25
N GLN A 513 4.50 37.59 27.61
CA GLN A 513 4.40 38.00 29.02
C GLN A 513 3.04 37.54 29.59
N GLN A 514 2.97 36.31 30.09
CA GLN A 514 1.81 35.84 30.86
C GLN A 514 1.87 36.32 32.32
N ASP A 515 3.07 36.59 32.83
CA ASP A 515 3.33 37.02 34.20
C ASP A 515 4.39 38.12 34.19
N MET A 516 4.14 39.25 34.87
CA MET A 516 5.00 40.44 34.77
C MET A 516 6.43 40.18 35.26
N ASN A 517 6.61 39.20 36.14
CA ASN A 517 7.88 38.92 36.81
C ASN A 517 8.60 37.69 36.25
N TRP A 518 8.01 36.99 35.28
CA TRP A 518 8.60 35.78 34.69
C TRP A 518 8.73 35.93 33.18
N THR A 519 9.92 35.67 32.68
CA THR A 519 10.17 35.60 31.23
C THR A 519 10.23 34.16 30.79
N THR A 520 9.46 33.83 29.77
CA THR A 520 9.36 32.46 29.24
C THR A 520 10.31 32.26 28.07
N PHE A 521 10.99 31.13 28.07
CA PHE A 521 11.94 30.69 27.06
C PHE A 521 11.61 29.27 26.62
N GLN A 522 12.10 28.92 25.43
CA GLN A 522 12.06 27.55 24.92
C GLN A 522 13.47 27.10 24.57
N THR A 523 13.77 25.84 24.82
CA THR A 523 14.95 25.17 24.29
C THR A 523 14.54 23.90 23.56
N HIS A 524 15.24 23.60 22.47
CA HIS A 524 14.88 22.55 21.53
C HIS A 524 15.86 21.38 21.61
N PHE A 525 15.31 20.17 21.45
CA PHE A 525 16.03 18.90 21.37
C PHE A 525 15.50 18.12 20.18
N ASP A 526 16.24 17.09 19.72
CA ASP A 526 15.67 16.22 18.70
C ASP A 526 14.48 15.42 19.26
N SER A 527 13.67 14.93 18.33
CA SER A 527 12.39 14.31 18.63
C SER A 527 12.52 13.06 19.51
N LEU A 528 11.71 13.03 20.58
CA LEU A 528 11.44 11.86 21.40
C LEU A 528 10.03 11.30 21.12
N PHE A 529 9.52 11.51 19.90
CA PHE A 529 8.17 11.06 19.53
C PHE A 529 7.96 9.57 19.81
N GLY A 530 6.76 9.24 20.30
CA GLY A 530 6.41 7.89 20.76
C GLY A 530 6.81 7.58 22.21
N GLU A 531 7.70 8.37 22.82
CA GLU A 531 8.01 8.23 24.25
C GLU A 531 6.88 8.75 25.13
N LYS A 532 6.66 8.05 26.24
CA LYS A 532 5.73 8.46 27.30
C LYS A 532 6.54 8.78 28.55
N PRO A 533 6.90 10.05 28.77
CA PRO A 533 7.80 10.45 29.85
C PRO A 533 7.19 10.10 31.20
N LYS A 534 7.91 9.32 32.00
CA LYS A 534 7.62 9.09 33.43
C LYS A 534 8.63 9.80 34.32
N LYS A 535 9.85 9.90 33.83
CA LYS A 535 10.96 10.56 34.50
C LYS A 535 11.71 11.38 33.47
N ILE A 536 11.93 12.64 33.82
CA ILE A 536 12.67 13.62 33.02
C ILE A 536 13.86 14.07 33.86
N SER A 537 15.03 14.18 33.25
CA SER A 537 16.19 14.83 33.85
C SER A 537 16.69 15.93 32.93
N VAL A 538 16.81 17.14 33.47
CA VAL A 538 17.28 18.32 32.74
C VAL A 538 18.65 18.67 33.28
N GLN A 539 19.66 18.66 32.41
CA GLN A 539 21.03 19.01 32.76
C GLN A 539 21.35 20.41 32.23
N PHE A 540 21.75 21.31 33.13
CA PHE A 540 22.23 22.64 32.75
C PHE A 540 23.66 22.58 32.21
N LYS A 541 24.05 23.60 31.44
CA LYS A 541 25.38 23.72 30.83
C LYS A 541 26.10 24.97 31.32
N SER A 542 25.46 26.12 31.15
CA SER A 542 26.00 27.41 31.58
C SER A 542 24.90 28.44 31.73
N VAL A 543 25.19 29.50 32.48
CA VAL A 543 24.30 30.64 32.66
C VAL A 543 25.07 31.93 32.42
N LEU A 544 24.53 32.83 31.61
CA LEU A 544 25.01 34.19 31.45
C LEU A 544 24.28 35.09 32.43
N LEU A 545 25.04 35.70 33.32
CA LEU A 545 24.54 36.54 34.39
C LEU A 545 24.99 37.98 34.16
N THR A 546 24.08 38.92 34.40
CA THR A 546 24.41 40.34 34.56
C THR A 546 24.22 40.73 36.01
N PHE A 547 25.23 41.39 36.56
CA PHE A 547 25.24 41.95 37.91
C PHE A 547 25.12 43.46 37.80
N GLU A 548 24.26 44.06 38.64
CA GLU A 548 24.19 45.50 38.83
C GLU A 548 25.18 45.89 39.93
N ASP A 549 26.23 46.62 39.54
CA ASP A 549 27.28 47.09 40.45
C ASP A 549 27.76 48.46 39.96
N HIS A 550 27.34 49.51 40.66
CA HIS A 550 27.54 50.88 40.22
C HIS A 550 28.90 51.42 40.68
N LYS A 551 29.71 51.88 39.72
CA LYS A 551 30.97 52.55 39.99
C LYS A 551 31.20 53.73 39.06
N THR A 552 31.47 54.88 39.66
CA THR A 552 31.80 56.11 38.92
C THR A 552 33.30 56.40 39.03
N ILE A 553 33.93 56.65 37.89
CA ILE A 553 35.32 57.08 37.79
C ILE A 553 35.36 58.45 37.12
N GLU A 554 36.02 59.41 37.76
CA GLU A 554 36.25 60.73 37.17
C GLU A 554 37.28 60.66 36.04
N LEU A 555 36.92 61.19 34.88
CA LEU A 555 37.77 61.33 33.70
C LEU A 555 38.23 62.79 33.61
N ASP A 556 39.54 62.98 33.49
CA ASP A 556 40.12 64.31 33.36
C ASP A 556 41.18 64.27 32.26
N ALA A 557 40.88 64.90 31.12
CA ALA A 557 41.80 64.95 29.99
C ALA A 557 43.10 65.72 30.28
N ALA A 558 43.16 66.49 31.37
CA ALA A 558 44.37 67.21 31.78
C ALA A 558 45.35 66.35 32.60
N LYS A 559 44.93 65.17 33.07
CA LYS A 559 45.81 64.24 33.81
C LYS A 559 46.63 63.37 32.86
N GLU A 560 47.79 62.91 33.32
CA GLU A 560 48.58 61.90 32.62
C GLU A 560 47.87 60.54 32.65
N TYR A 561 47.88 59.83 31.53
CA TYR A 561 47.36 58.46 31.36
C TYR A 561 48.53 57.51 31.04
N PRO A 562 48.46 56.21 31.40
CA PRO A 562 47.28 55.48 31.88
C PRO A 562 46.90 55.78 33.35
N GLN A 563 45.61 55.69 33.67
CA GLN A 563 45.08 55.71 35.04
C GLN A 563 44.40 54.39 35.36
N THR A 564 44.70 53.82 36.51
CA THR A 564 44.20 52.50 36.90
C THR A 564 43.28 52.54 38.11
N PHE A 565 42.35 51.58 38.18
CA PHE A 565 41.46 51.39 39.32
C PHE A 565 41.07 49.92 39.49
N GLU A 566 40.87 49.49 40.73
CA GLU A 566 40.42 48.14 41.07
C GLU A 566 38.92 48.01 40.86
N TYR A 567 38.46 46.99 40.14
CA TYR A 567 37.04 46.68 40.00
C TYR A 567 36.82 45.17 39.78
N ALA A 568 35.85 44.60 40.51
CA ALA A 568 35.41 43.21 40.36
C ALA A 568 36.56 42.17 40.26
N GLY A 569 37.59 42.34 41.09
CA GLY A 569 38.73 41.40 41.19
C GLY A 569 39.85 41.60 40.16
N SER A 570 39.85 42.69 39.41
CA SER A 570 40.90 43.02 38.43
C SER A 570 41.21 44.52 38.39
N THR A 571 42.41 44.86 37.92
CA THR A 571 42.81 46.25 37.67
C THR A 571 42.42 46.67 36.26
N ILE A 572 41.52 47.65 36.13
CA ILE A 572 41.17 48.28 34.86
C ILE A 572 42.06 49.48 34.63
N SER A 573 42.50 49.69 33.38
CA SER A 573 43.26 50.86 32.94
C SER A 573 42.43 51.71 31.97
N ILE A 574 42.38 53.01 32.20
CA ILE A 574 42.03 53.99 31.18
C ILE A 574 43.35 54.40 30.54
N ASP A 575 43.61 53.92 29.33
CA ASP A 575 44.90 54.09 28.68
C ASP A 575 45.04 55.47 28.03
N GLN A 576 43.93 56.01 27.56
CA GLN A 576 43.93 57.24 26.77
C GLN A 576 42.56 57.93 26.82
N VAL A 577 42.58 59.25 26.97
CA VAL A 577 41.42 60.14 26.77
C VAL A 577 41.89 61.31 25.89
N GLU A 578 41.48 61.31 24.63
CA GLU A 578 41.84 62.36 23.66
C GLU A 578 40.59 63.11 23.21
N VAL A 579 40.47 64.37 23.65
CA VAL A 579 39.35 65.24 23.28
C VAL A 579 39.52 65.72 21.84
N GLY A 580 38.58 65.34 20.96
CA GLY A 580 38.66 65.55 19.51
C GLY A 580 37.30 65.54 18.83
N GLN A 581 37.29 65.34 17.51
CA GLN A 581 36.09 65.09 16.70
C GLN A 581 36.36 63.86 15.82
N PRO A 582 36.06 62.63 16.28
CA PRO A 582 35.47 62.29 17.58
C PRO A 582 36.46 62.35 18.76
N THR A 583 35.92 62.33 19.98
CA THR A 583 36.70 62.11 21.20
C THR A 583 36.97 60.62 21.35
N ASN A 584 38.22 60.24 21.59
CA ASN A 584 38.64 58.84 21.73
C ASN A 584 38.92 58.50 23.20
N VAL A 585 38.36 57.39 23.68
CA VAL A 585 38.65 56.82 24.99
C VAL A 585 39.06 55.37 24.81
N ILE A 586 40.18 54.96 25.41
CA ILE A 586 40.65 53.58 25.39
C ILE A 586 40.65 53.04 26.81
N ILE A 587 39.91 51.96 27.02
CA ILE A 587 39.86 51.22 28.29
C ILE A 587 40.46 49.84 28.03
N SER A 588 41.35 49.38 28.90
CA SER A 588 41.91 48.04 28.83
C SER A 588 41.85 47.30 30.16
N ASN A 589 41.75 45.99 30.07
CA ASN A 589 41.94 45.06 31.16
C ASN A 589 42.42 43.71 30.59
N HIS A 590 43.73 43.51 30.60
CA HIS A 590 44.38 42.32 30.08
C HIS A 590 44.44 41.16 31.11
N GLU A 591 44.11 41.41 32.38
CA GLU A 591 44.14 40.39 33.42
C GLU A 591 42.83 39.59 33.43
N ILE A 592 42.85 38.36 32.91
CA ILE A 592 41.64 37.52 32.81
C ILE A 592 41.51 36.45 33.91
N LYS A 593 42.62 36.03 34.54
CA LYS A 593 42.61 34.85 35.44
C LYS A 593 41.80 35.00 36.73
N ASN A 594 41.79 36.21 37.31
CA ASN A 594 41.09 36.49 38.58
C ASN A 594 39.90 37.44 38.40
N ARG A 595 39.61 37.82 37.15
CA ARG A 595 38.58 38.79 36.79
C ARG A 595 37.20 38.14 36.90
N ALA A 596 36.27 38.79 37.59
CA ALA A 596 34.92 38.26 37.81
C ALA A 596 33.98 38.38 36.60
N TYR A 597 34.42 39.01 35.51
CA TYR A 597 33.56 39.41 34.39
C TYR A 597 34.18 39.22 33.01
N GLU A 598 33.34 39.01 32.01
CA GLU A 598 33.69 38.92 30.58
C GLU A 598 33.56 40.29 29.91
N SER A 599 32.48 41.01 30.20
CA SER A 599 32.16 42.34 29.65
C SER A 599 31.70 43.30 30.76
N LEU A 600 31.90 44.60 30.52
CA LEU A 600 31.40 45.67 31.39
C LEU A 600 30.18 46.32 30.77
N ASN A 601 29.22 46.66 31.62
CA ASN A 601 28.08 47.51 31.25
C ASN A 601 28.40 48.91 31.78
N PHE A 602 28.68 49.85 30.88
CA PHE A 602 29.08 51.20 31.26
C PHE A 602 28.60 52.24 30.25
N ASN A 603 28.68 53.50 30.65
CA ASN A 603 28.52 54.67 29.81
C ASN A 603 29.60 55.71 30.12
N ILE A 604 29.83 56.64 29.20
CA ILE A 604 30.70 57.79 29.41
C ILE A 604 29.83 59.04 29.35
N VAL A 605 29.83 59.80 30.45
CA VAL A 605 29.05 61.03 30.60
C VAL A 605 29.95 62.24 30.38
N GLY A 606 29.48 63.14 29.52
CA GLY A 606 30.16 64.39 29.18
C GLY A 606 30.01 65.50 30.22
N GLU A 607 30.55 66.68 29.91
CA GLU A 607 30.41 67.88 30.74
C GLU A 607 28.98 68.40 30.81
N ASP A 608 28.25 68.37 29.69
CA ASP A 608 26.82 68.62 29.65
C ASP A 608 26.08 67.28 29.77
N GLU A 609 25.41 67.05 30.90
CA GLU A 609 24.65 65.82 31.16
C GLU A 609 23.50 65.63 30.16
N ASN A 610 23.11 66.66 29.41
CA ASN A 610 22.11 66.60 28.35
C ASN A 610 22.70 66.44 26.94
N GLU A 611 24.03 66.36 26.78
CA GLU A 611 24.66 66.11 25.48
C GLU A 611 24.39 64.66 25.06
N ILE A 612 23.42 64.47 24.15
CA ILE A 612 23.20 63.17 23.52
C ILE A 612 24.38 62.94 22.58
N SER A 613 25.39 62.19 23.04
CA SER A 613 26.51 61.75 22.20
C SER A 613 26.24 60.35 21.66
N SER A 614 26.47 60.11 20.37
CA SER A 614 26.56 58.73 19.88
C SER A 614 27.91 58.13 20.27
N MET A 615 27.89 56.88 20.69
CA MET A 615 29.06 56.11 21.10
C MET A 615 29.30 55.00 20.10
N GLU A 616 30.43 55.04 19.39
CA GLU A 616 30.94 53.90 18.63
C GLU A 616 31.91 53.13 19.52
N MET A 617 31.79 51.81 19.56
CA MET A 617 32.69 50.95 20.32
C MET A 617 33.26 49.86 19.42
N ASP A 618 34.58 49.77 19.42
CA ASP A 618 35.35 48.66 18.85
C ASP A 618 36.05 47.93 20.00
N SER A 619 36.11 46.60 19.95
CA SER A 619 36.60 45.80 21.08
C SER A 619 37.54 44.70 20.62
N GLU A 620 38.64 44.56 21.34
CA GLU A 620 39.54 43.40 21.25
C GLU A 620 39.27 42.49 22.44
N GLY A 621 39.42 41.18 22.22
CA GLY A 621 39.18 40.19 23.26
C GLY A 621 39.91 38.89 23.00
N VAL A 622 39.84 38.02 24.01
CA VAL A 622 40.40 36.68 23.99
C VAL A 622 39.28 35.71 24.29
N LEU A 623 39.21 34.64 23.51
CA LEU A 623 38.27 33.56 23.73
C LEU A 623 38.94 32.51 24.62
N VAL A 624 38.26 32.05 25.66
CA VAL A 624 38.80 31.09 26.63
C VAL A 624 37.82 29.93 26.79
N ASP A 625 38.30 28.69 26.70
CA ASP A 625 37.45 27.52 26.93
C ASP A 625 37.31 27.16 28.42
N LYS A 626 36.51 26.13 28.72
CA LYS A 626 36.29 25.63 30.08
C LYS A 626 37.57 25.18 30.79
N ASP A 627 38.58 24.72 30.04
CA ASP A 627 39.87 24.24 30.56
C ASP A 627 40.91 25.37 30.71
N GLY A 628 40.58 26.59 30.29
CA GLY A 628 41.43 27.77 30.39
C GLY A 628 42.39 27.94 29.20
N VAL A 629 42.15 27.27 28.07
CA VAL A 629 42.90 27.45 26.83
C VAL A 629 42.46 28.74 26.16
N GLU A 630 43.42 29.61 25.87
CA GLU A 630 43.20 30.89 25.20
C GLU A 630 43.28 30.74 23.67
N TYR A 631 42.31 31.31 22.97
CA TYR A 631 42.20 31.36 21.53
C TYR A 631 42.20 32.80 21.04
N ASP A 632 43.06 33.06 20.05
CA ASP A 632 43.25 34.38 19.45
C ASP A 632 42.14 34.67 18.43
N MET A 633 41.26 35.62 18.78
CA MET A 633 40.12 36.08 17.96
C MET A 633 40.53 36.75 16.64
N SER A 634 41.80 37.17 16.49
CA SER A 634 42.30 37.74 15.23
C SER A 634 42.57 36.67 14.15
N LYS A 635 42.56 35.39 14.52
CA LYS A 635 42.72 34.29 13.57
C LYS A 635 41.42 34.07 12.80
N ILE A 636 41.54 33.98 11.48
CA ILE A 636 40.42 33.82 10.53
C ILE A 636 39.59 32.54 10.78
N HIS A 637 40.16 31.53 11.44
CA HIS A 637 39.50 30.23 11.68
C HIS A 637 39.52 29.87 13.16
N ILE A 638 38.41 30.12 13.84
CA ILE A 638 38.14 29.59 15.18
C ILE A 638 37.02 28.55 15.04
N PRO A 639 37.28 27.27 15.36
CA PRO A 639 36.26 26.23 15.29
C PRO A 639 35.34 26.33 16.51
N TYR A 640 34.45 27.33 16.55
CA TYR A 640 33.55 27.58 17.68
C TYR A 640 32.73 26.36 18.10
N GLU A 641 32.41 25.47 17.17
CA GLU A 641 31.69 24.22 17.44
C GLU A 641 32.52 23.17 18.20
N GLU A 642 33.85 23.27 18.13
CA GLU A 642 34.78 22.35 18.80
C GLU A 642 35.24 22.87 20.16
N ILE A 643 35.00 24.16 20.46
CA ILE A 643 35.41 24.78 21.71
C ILE A 643 34.36 24.52 22.79
N GLU A 644 34.77 23.88 23.89
CA GLU A 644 33.87 23.56 24.98
C GLU A 644 33.58 24.80 25.85
N GLN A 645 32.34 25.30 25.74
CA GLN A 645 31.78 26.40 26.54
C GLN A 645 32.66 27.67 26.52
N PRO A 646 32.89 28.26 25.33
CA PRO A 646 33.78 29.40 25.18
C PRO A 646 33.26 30.65 25.91
N ARG A 647 34.16 31.38 26.55
CA ARG A 647 33.93 32.66 27.21
C ARG A 647 34.73 33.73 26.47
N ASN A 648 34.08 34.83 26.09
CA ASN A 648 34.73 35.93 25.39
C ASN A 648 35.05 37.06 26.38
N PHE A 649 36.33 37.28 26.65
CA PHE A 649 36.78 38.36 27.53
C PHE A 649 37.18 39.58 26.70
N PHE A 650 36.48 40.69 26.89
CA PHE A 650 36.92 41.96 26.31
C PHE A 650 38.14 42.49 27.07
N THR A 651 39.26 42.62 26.38
CA THR A 651 40.53 43.10 26.93
C THR A 651 40.83 44.55 26.59
N VAL A 652 40.36 45.04 25.44
CA VAL A 652 40.49 46.45 25.04
C VAL A 652 39.17 46.92 24.46
N GLN A 653 38.72 48.10 24.86
CA GLN A 653 37.55 48.78 24.32
C GLN A 653 37.96 50.16 23.84
N ARG A 654 37.79 50.39 22.54
CA ARG A 654 38.10 51.64 21.83
C ARG A 654 36.79 52.35 21.57
N ILE A 655 36.60 53.46 22.26
CA ILE A 655 35.34 54.19 22.28
C ILE A 655 35.53 55.50 21.54
N ARG A 656 34.64 55.80 20.61
CA ARG A 656 34.57 57.09 19.92
C ARG A 656 33.26 57.77 20.29
N LEU A 657 33.38 58.96 20.86
CA LEU A 657 32.25 59.79 21.26
C LEU A 657 32.07 60.90 20.23
N HIS A 658 30.86 60.96 19.67
CA HIS A 658 30.46 61.98 18.70
C HIS A 658 29.38 62.87 19.31
N SER A 659 29.51 64.19 19.15
CA SER A 659 28.40 65.08 19.48
C SER A 659 27.37 65.03 18.35
N ASN A 660 26.09 65.20 18.69
CA ASN A 660 25.03 65.35 17.69
C ASN A 660 25.18 66.65 16.87
N ASN A 661 25.93 67.63 17.39
CA ASN A 661 26.31 68.83 16.67
C ASN A 661 27.72 68.65 16.10
N ALA A 662 27.85 68.79 14.77
CA ALA A 662 29.13 68.59 14.06
C ALA A 662 30.25 69.55 14.50
N ASP A 663 29.91 70.69 15.11
CA ASP A 663 30.86 71.71 15.57
C ASP A 663 31.26 71.55 17.05
N ASP A 664 30.56 70.71 17.81
CA ASP A 664 30.79 70.52 19.24
C ASP A 664 31.74 69.34 19.49
N LYS A 665 32.46 69.39 20.62
CA LYS A 665 33.35 68.32 21.08
C LYS A 665 32.80 67.74 22.36
N VAL A 666 32.68 66.42 22.43
CA VAL A 666 32.29 65.73 23.66
C VAL A 666 33.49 65.72 24.61
N ILE A 667 33.37 66.39 25.75
CA ILE A 667 34.39 66.38 26.80
C ILE A 667 33.96 65.37 27.86
N PRO A 668 34.59 64.18 27.95
CA PRO A 668 34.18 63.13 28.87
C PRO A 668 34.59 63.52 30.30
N LYS A 669 33.64 63.45 31.24
CA LYS A 669 33.88 63.74 32.66
C LYS A 669 33.82 62.52 33.55
N ARG A 670 32.96 61.55 33.25
CA ARG A 670 32.80 60.37 34.11
C ARG A 670 32.62 59.12 33.27
N LEU A 671 33.30 58.06 33.69
CA LEU A 671 32.98 56.69 33.30
C LEU A 671 32.04 56.13 34.37
N GLU A 672 30.81 55.80 33.96
CA GLU A 672 29.79 55.20 34.82
C GLU A 672 29.67 53.73 34.47
N ILE A 673 30.21 52.86 35.32
CA ILE A 673 29.98 51.41 35.23
C ILE A 673 28.68 51.12 35.98
N TYR A 674 27.71 50.51 35.30
CA TYR A 674 26.43 50.08 35.88
C TYR A 674 26.48 48.63 36.35
N GLY A 675 27.46 47.87 35.87
CA GLY A 675 27.57 46.47 36.19
C GLY A 675 28.48 45.72 35.23
N TYR A 676 28.34 44.40 35.24
CA TYR A 676 29.13 43.52 34.39
C TYR A 676 28.39 42.23 34.07
N SER A 677 28.83 41.54 33.01
CA SER A 677 28.29 40.23 32.65
C SER A 677 29.37 39.14 32.75
N THR A 678 28.96 37.95 33.18
CA THR A 678 29.83 36.78 33.27
C THR A 678 29.05 35.50 33.01
N THR A 679 29.72 34.54 32.38
CA THR A 679 29.24 33.18 32.22
C THR A 679 29.69 32.34 33.41
N LYS A 680 28.78 31.55 33.98
CA LYS A 680 29.09 30.48 34.93
C LYS A 680 28.75 29.14 34.32
N TYR A 681 29.64 28.17 34.51
CA TYR A 681 29.39 26.78 34.12
C TYR A 681 28.52 26.10 35.17
N LEU A 682 27.58 25.28 34.69
CA LEU A 682 26.64 24.54 35.51
C LEU A 682 26.75 23.07 35.17
N ASP A 683 26.71 22.21 36.18
CA ASP A 683 26.64 20.75 36.02
C ASP A 683 25.40 20.17 36.75
N ASP A 684 24.51 21.04 37.24
CA ASP A 684 23.32 20.67 37.99
C ASP A 684 22.32 19.90 37.13
N VAL A 685 21.68 18.90 37.76
CA VAL A 685 20.66 18.05 37.12
C VAL A 685 19.37 18.10 37.93
N VAL A 686 18.32 18.60 37.31
CA VAL A 686 16.96 18.62 37.88
C VAL A 686 16.22 17.37 37.43
N LYS A 687 15.61 16.65 38.37
CA LYS A 687 14.82 15.44 38.09
C LYS A 687 13.35 15.72 38.33
N ILE A 688 12.55 15.55 37.29
CA ILE A 688 11.10 15.80 37.28
C ILE A 688 10.41 14.45 37.10
N SER A 689 9.44 14.14 37.96
CA SER A 689 8.62 12.94 37.85
C SER A 689 7.25 13.32 37.32
N LEU A 690 6.75 12.56 36.35
CA LEU A 690 5.41 12.75 35.79
C LEU A 690 4.52 11.58 36.23
N ASP A 691 3.29 11.91 36.64
CA ASP A 691 2.27 10.95 37.08
C ASP A 691 1.64 10.14 35.94
#